data_AF-A0A317EGC2-F1
#
_entry.id   AF-A0A317EGC2-F1
#
_cell.length_a   1.000
_cell.length_b   1.000
_cell.length_c   1.000
_cell.angle_alpha   90.00
_cell.angle_beta   90.00
_cell.angle_gamma   90.00
#
_symmetry.space_group_name_H-M   'P 1'
#
loop_
_entity.id
_entity.type
_entity.pdbx_description
1 polymer ?
#
loop_
_entity_poly.entity_id
_entity_poly.type
_entity_poly.pdbx_seq_one_letter_code
_entity_poly.pdbx_strand_id
1 'polypeptide(L)'
;MRSGRGRHRAGALALRPRARPALCRSGIFAAGARRSGRGDRGRGRAFPRNPCPHLRSRGPRHAGRDHRDPRHRAQRRGEPGDAPGRAPCRAAEGHAAGLVHRSGRLRRDAGDRALRPFAGRDHRRSGHSGTARYHHRRAARLAGHGPRQSLPHHRGDRAMTATIDPVTVAVIGSALRALVGEAGDSLRRSAHSPIIREMLDYSCALFTAAGDAVAEDANIPALLGSMTYSMPHLLAENPRETVQPGDIFIGNDPYRGCTHTLDIHVFAPVFAEGRLIAWVGNLAHHTDIGGSNPGTEGFANQSIFEEGLRFPWVKLVEAGRENTALIRYFENNTRDPASSMGDLRAQIASARLGLRRMADIVARFGIDVLEAAMTERLAQGERRIRHVLAAAPDGKAAAEGFLDNDGIGMAPVRIAVSVEKRGDELIVDFAGTDPQMAGGLNCSRTATLSAVIFAVKAAFDPEAEQTAGSLRPLKILLPPGSAVNPAFPAAVSLRHLAAQRITDTIVRAIAGFRPDLAVAGAFVGFSSLAAECRHPRTGLTVVMADDLGGGMGGNRAFDGLSAVDPYLGNVGLLPMEICERQYPIRIVTTELEPDSGGPGRHRGGLGIRRIYEFLDRCDVVFYTEQTRPEFAAWGAGGGQPGAPARLVLERADGSSVAITKNRLIVEAGDRLVTVTGGGGGWGPPAGRDLEAIARDLREGKVSPAAARAAYGPGRAAE
;
A
#
# COMPACT_ATOMS: atom_id res chain seq x y z
N MET A 1 55.94 8.25 -6.04
CA MET A 1 57.34 8.02 -5.60
C MET A 1 57.38 8.06 -4.08
N ARG A 2 57.92 6.99 -3.46
CA ARG A 2 58.52 6.83 -2.11
C ARG A 2 57.84 7.48 -0.89
N SER A 3 57.71 6.89 0.30
CA SER A 3 57.81 5.54 0.89
C SER A 3 57.96 5.80 2.39
N GLY A 4 57.24 5.10 3.27
CA GLY A 4 57.48 5.18 4.72
C GLY A 4 56.72 4.10 5.49
N ARG A 5 57.32 2.91 5.58
CA ARG A 5 56.81 1.74 6.29
C ARG A 5 57.10 1.85 7.80
N GLY A 6 56.16 1.36 8.61
CA GLY A 6 56.42 0.84 9.96
C GLY A 6 55.60 -0.43 10.17
N ARG A 7 56.28 -1.58 10.24
CA ARG A 7 55.72 -2.90 10.57
C ARG A 7 56.08 -3.25 12.02
N HIS A 8 55.14 -3.82 12.77
CA HIS A 8 55.47 -4.77 13.85
C HIS A 8 54.74 -6.10 13.62
N ARG A 9 55.52 -7.18 13.74
CA ARG A 9 55.20 -8.61 13.65
C ARG A 9 54.48 -9.07 14.93
N ALA A 10 53.40 -9.85 14.83
CA ALA A 10 53.32 -11.33 14.78
C ALA A 10 53.25 -12.00 16.17
N GLY A 11 52.18 -12.79 16.36
CA GLY A 11 52.03 -13.78 17.42
C GLY A 11 51.01 -14.82 16.96
N ALA A 12 51.49 -15.91 16.38
CA ALA A 12 50.71 -17.09 16.01
C ALA A 12 50.85 -18.15 17.11
N LEU A 13 49.74 -18.80 17.47
CA LEU A 13 49.75 -20.04 18.23
C LEU A 13 48.62 -20.94 17.70
N ALA A 14 49.04 -22.06 17.11
CA ALA A 14 48.20 -23.19 16.79
C ALA A 14 48.68 -24.38 17.65
N LEU A 15 47.75 -25.21 18.12
CA LEU A 15 47.78 -26.68 18.02
C LEU A 15 46.66 -27.35 18.86
N ARG A 16 45.65 -27.87 18.12
CA ARG A 16 45.14 -29.26 18.10
C ARG A 16 44.24 -29.84 19.23
N PRO A 17 43.46 -30.91 18.89
CA PRO A 17 42.10 -31.16 19.38
C PRO A 17 41.94 -32.48 20.17
N ARG A 18 40.77 -32.67 20.79
CA ARG A 18 40.16 -33.93 21.31
C ARG A 18 38.72 -33.57 21.76
N ALA A 19 37.66 -34.37 21.73
CA ALA A 19 37.39 -35.74 21.29
C ALA A 19 35.85 -35.89 21.18
N ARG A 20 35.38 -36.89 20.42
CA ARG A 20 33.98 -37.37 20.39
C ARG A 20 33.58 -37.97 21.75
N PRO A 21 32.27 -38.20 21.97
CA PRO A 21 31.84 -39.61 21.99
C PRO A 21 30.56 -39.88 21.20
N ALA A 22 30.41 -41.16 20.84
CA ALA A 22 29.30 -41.74 20.13
C ALA A 22 28.40 -42.55 21.09
N LEU A 23 27.15 -42.76 20.63
CA LEU A 23 26.22 -43.87 20.94
C LEU A 23 25.60 -43.94 22.34
N CYS A 24 24.27 -43.80 22.36
CA CYS A 24 23.39 -44.74 23.05
C CYS A 24 22.08 -44.92 22.27
N ARG A 25 21.87 -46.16 21.81
CA ARG A 25 20.57 -46.72 21.38
C ARG A 25 19.74 -47.03 22.63
N SER A 26 18.47 -46.67 22.61
CA SER A 26 17.36 -47.38 23.28
C SER A 26 16.09 -46.93 22.55
N GLY A 27 15.20 -47.78 22.07
CA GLY A 27 14.68 -49.01 22.66
C GLY A 27 13.19 -48.77 22.89
N ILE A 28 12.40 -48.86 21.80
CA ILE A 28 10.93 -48.74 21.86
C ILE A 28 10.41 -49.98 22.56
N PHE A 29 10.05 -49.84 23.84
CA PHE A 29 9.25 -50.82 24.56
C PHE A 29 7.77 -50.55 24.29
N ALA A 30 7.17 -51.44 23.49
CA ALA A 30 5.75 -51.67 23.49
C ALA A 30 5.43 -52.68 24.60
N ALA A 31 4.60 -52.29 25.56
CA ALA A 31 3.90 -53.20 26.46
C ALA A 31 2.53 -52.59 26.79
N GLY A 32 1.48 -53.26 26.33
CA GLY A 32 0.11 -52.93 26.69
C GLY A 32 -0.31 -53.59 28.00
N ALA A 33 -1.39 -53.08 28.61
CA ALA A 33 -2.42 -53.89 29.25
C ALA A 33 -3.62 -53.04 29.69
N ARG A 34 -4.78 -53.39 29.11
CA ARG A 34 -6.06 -53.72 29.76
C ARG A 34 -6.95 -52.63 30.39
N ARG A 35 -8.10 -52.48 29.69
CA ARG A 35 -9.51 -52.65 30.13
C ARG A 35 -10.10 -51.73 31.21
N SER A 36 -11.05 -50.90 30.79
CA SER A 36 -12.52 -51.01 31.00
C SER A 36 -13.17 -49.73 30.46
N GLY A 37 -14.36 -49.64 29.89
CA GLY A 37 -15.44 -50.56 29.53
C GLY A 37 -16.66 -49.70 29.15
N ARG A 38 -17.46 -50.18 28.17
CA ARG A 38 -18.78 -49.65 27.70
C ARG A 38 -18.71 -48.34 26.91
N GLY A 39 -19.27 -48.20 25.70
CA GLY A 39 -20.05 -49.08 24.84
C GLY A 39 -20.99 -48.21 24.03
N ASP A 40 -20.93 -48.25 22.70
CA ASP A 40 -22.15 -48.25 21.88
C ASP A 40 -21.86 -48.74 20.45
N ARG A 41 -22.86 -49.39 19.86
CA ARG A 41 -22.84 -50.08 18.58
C ARG A 41 -23.23 -49.12 17.46
N GLY A 42 -22.48 -49.11 16.36
CA GLY A 42 -22.89 -48.45 15.12
C GLY A 42 -22.10 -48.96 13.91
N ARG A 43 -22.70 -49.93 13.20
CA ARG A 43 -22.31 -50.46 11.88
C ARG A 43 -22.00 -49.29 10.92
N GLY A 44 -20.98 -49.25 10.05
CA GLY A 44 -20.32 -50.27 9.27
C GLY A 44 -20.46 -49.87 7.79
N ARG A 45 -19.33 -49.65 7.07
CA ARG A 45 -19.14 -49.98 5.65
C ARG A 45 -17.73 -49.60 5.19
N ALA A 46 -17.06 -50.61 4.62
CA ALA A 46 -15.73 -50.57 4.06
C ALA A 46 -15.74 -50.03 2.61
N PHE A 47 -14.56 -49.52 2.20
CA PHE A 47 -14.15 -49.28 0.82
C PHE A 47 -14.27 -50.54 -0.06
N PRO A 48 -14.30 -50.37 -1.39
CA PRO A 48 -13.16 -50.85 -2.17
C PRO A 48 -12.69 -49.92 -3.31
N ARG A 49 -11.44 -50.20 -3.71
CA ARG A 49 -10.63 -49.63 -4.79
C ARG A 49 -11.02 -50.16 -6.19
N ASN A 50 -10.85 -49.30 -7.21
CA ASN A 50 -10.45 -49.53 -8.64
C ASN A 50 -11.25 -50.56 -9.50
N PRO A 51 -11.21 -50.55 -10.86
CA PRO A 51 -10.10 -50.11 -11.75
C PRO A 51 -10.47 -49.40 -13.09
N CYS A 52 -9.44 -48.91 -13.79
CA CYS A 52 -9.44 -48.50 -15.20
C CYS A 52 -9.84 -49.61 -16.18
N PRO A 53 -10.16 -49.24 -17.44
CA PRO A 53 -9.73 -50.03 -18.59
C PRO A 53 -9.01 -49.22 -19.69
N HIS A 54 -8.19 -49.97 -20.42
CA HIS A 54 -7.25 -49.62 -21.50
C HIS A 54 -7.89 -49.30 -22.86
N LEU A 55 -7.01 -48.92 -23.82
CA LEU A 55 -7.02 -49.04 -25.31
C LEU A 55 -7.05 -47.65 -26.00
N ARG A 56 -6.26 -47.30 -27.03
CA ARG A 56 -5.49 -48.08 -28.02
C ARG A 56 -4.47 -47.18 -28.74
N SER A 57 -3.34 -47.79 -29.09
CA SER A 57 -2.31 -47.33 -30.01
C SER A 57 -2.76 -47.29 -31.48
N ARG A 58 -2.39 -46.25 -32.24
CA ARG A 58 -2.08 -46.30 -33.69
C ARG A 58 -1.13 -45.16 -34.10
N GLY A 59 0.12 -45.49 -34.42
CA GLY A 59 0.83 -44.93 -35.58
C GLY A 59 0.76 -45.97 -36.73
N PRO A 60 1.53 -45.86 -37.84
CA PRO A 60 2.55 -44.86 -38.19
C PRO A 60 2.51 -44.39 -39.68
N ARG A 61 3.41 -43.47 -40.07
CA ARG A 61 4.22 -43.44 -41.33
C ARG A 61 5.11 -42.17 -41.29
N HIS A 62 6.43 -42.33 -41.07
CA HIS A 62 7.53 -42.31 -42.08
C HIS A 62 7.75 -40.93 -42.74
N ALA A 63 8.96 -40.41 -42.93
CA ALA A 63 10.34 -40.80 -42.62
C ALA A 63 11.24 -39.56 -42.88
N GLY A 64 12.26 -39.32 -42.05
CA GLY A 64 13.68 -39.23 -42.46
C GLY A 64 14.10 -37.86 -43.05
N ARG A 65 15.27 -37.27 -42.76
CA ARG A 65 16.52 -37.70 -42.11
C ARG A 65 17.38 -36.43 -41.91
N ASP A 66 18.19 -36.40 -40.84
CA ASP A 66 19.64 -36.08 -40.77
C ASP A 66 20.22 -34.94 -41.65
N HIS A 67 21.17 -34.10 -41.25
CA HIS A 67 22.09 -34.02 -40.11
C HIS A 67 22.96 -32.74 -40.33
N ARG A 68 23.63 -32.31 -39.24
CA ARG A 68 24.96 -31.65 -39.17
C ARG A 68 25.07 -30.12 -39.31
N ASP A 69 25.40 -29.54 -38.14
CA ASP A 69 26.33 -28.42 -37.88
C ASP A 69 27.62 -28.49 -38.73
N PRO A 70 28.25 -27.35 -39.06
CA PRO A 70 29.50 -27.06 -38.36
C PRO A 70 29.75 -25.58 -38.01
N ARG A 71 30.49 -25.42 -36.91
CA ARG A 71 31.16 -24.20 -36.43
C ARG A 71 32.34 -23.75 -37.32
N HIS A 72 32.67 -22.45 -37.17
CA HIS A 72 34.00 -21.80 -37.04
C HIS A 72 34.50 -20.83 -38.14
N ARG A 73 34.97 -19.67 -37.61
CA ARG A 73 35.97 -18.68 -38.10
C ARG A 73 35.47 -17.72 -39.21
N ALA A 74 35.81 -16.42 -39.22
CA ALA A 74 37.02 -15.75 -38.77
C ALA A 74 36.81 -14.26 -38.41
N GLN A 75 37.78 -13.75 -37.65
CA GLN A 75 38.03 -12.35 -37.26
C GLN A 75 38.52 -11.46 -38.43
N ARG A 76 38.27 -10.15 -38.35
CA ARG A 76 39.24 -9.01 -38.38
C ARG A 76 38.47 -7.70 -38.66
N ARG A 77 38.43 -6.76 -37.70
CA ARG A 77 39.35 -5.63 -37.46
C ARG A 77 39.38 -4.59 -38.58
N GLY A 78 39.02 -3.35 -38.23
CA GLY A 78 39.29 -2.13 -39.00
C GLY A 78 38.36 -0.97 -38.66
N GLU A 79 38.66 -0.26 -37.56
CA GLU A 79 38.21 1.13 -37.31
C GLU A 79 38.97 2.12 -38.25
N PRO A 80 38.86 3.45 -38.07
CA PRO A 80 37.72 4.35 -38.31
C PRO A 80 38.14 5.53 -39.21
N GLY A 81 37.23 6.45 -39.55
CA GLY A 81 37.64 7.71 -40.19
C GLY A 81 36.50 8.66 -40.54
N ASP A 82 36.35 9.68 -39.70
CA ASP A 82 36.07 11.09 -39.99
C ASP A 82 34.89 11.50 -40.92
N ALA A 83 33.85 12.00 -40.25
CA ALA A 83 33.16 13.29 -40.38
C ALA A 83 33.59 14.29 -41.50
N PRO A 84 32.88 15.42 -41.67
CA PRO A 84 31.44 15.67 -41.74
C PRO A 84 31.09 16.58 -42.95
N GLY A 85 29.81 16.87 -43.20
CA GLY A 85 29.50 18.10 -43.96
C GLY A 85 28.15 18.23 -44.63
N ARG A 86 27.33 19.08 -44.02
CA ARG A 86 26.48 20.13 -44.62
C ARG A 86 25.40 19.71 -45.64
N ALA A 87 24.12 19.77 -45.26
CA ALA A 87 23.24 20.97 -45.30
C ALA A 87 22.34 20.95 -46.57
N PRO A 88 21.22 21.69 -46.62
CA PRO A 88 19.92 21.12 -46.97
C PRO A 88 19.33 21.70 -48.26
N CYS A 89 18.34 21.05 -48.85
CA CYS A 89 17.46 21.70 -49.83
C CYS A 89 15.99 21.32 -49.62
N ARG A 90 15.19 22.39 -49.58
CA ARG A 90 13.73 22.46 -49.55
C ARG A 90 13.12 22.07 -50.91
N ALA A 91 11.79 22.02 -50.89
CA ALA A 91 10.84 22.17 -52.00
C ALA A 91 10.62 20.89 -52.83
N ALA A 92 9.43 20.58 -53.32
CA ALA A 92 8.11 21.19 -53.22
C ALA A 92 7.06 20.13 -53.62
N GLU A 93 5.82 20.53 -53.37
CA GLU A 93 4.52 20.01 -53.76
C GLU A 93 4.43 19.25 -55.10
N GLY A 94 3.53 18.27 -55.11
CA GLY A 94 2.99 17.66 -56.32
C GLY A 94 1.57 17.15 -56.06
N HIS A 95 0.57 17.92 -56.50
CA HIS A 95 -0.83 17.49 -56.63
C HIS A 95 -0.98 16.40 -57.70
N ALA A 96 -1.83 15.40 -57.46
CA ALA A 96 -2.54 14.68 -58.51
C ALA A 96 -3.89 14.14 -57.98
N ALA A 97 -4.90 14.23 -58.83
CA ALA A 97 -6.33 14.09 -58.56
C ALA A 97 -6.90 12.71 -58.96
N GLY A 98 -8.04 12.33 -58.34
CA GLY A 98 -9.11 11.44 -58.85
C GLY A 98 -8.75 9.95 -59.08
N LEU A 99 -9.62 8.95 -58.98
CA LEU A 99 -11.08 8.87 -58.98
C LEU A 99 -11.48 7.37 -58.79
N VAL A 100 -12.54 7.09 -58.01
CA VAL A 100 -13.51 5.91 -58.04
C VAL A 100 -12.92 4.49 -57.78
N HIS A 101 -13.40 3.63 -56.84
CA HIS A 101 -14.72 2.97 -56.83
C HIS A 101 -15.05 2.19 -55.53
N ARG A 102 -16.33 2.32 -55.12
CA ARG A 102 -17.27 1.32 -54.55
C ARG A 102 -16.93 0.60 -53.23
N SER A 103 -17.65 1.01 -52.17
CA SER A 103 -18.13 0.11 -51.12
C SER A 103 -19.65 -0.10 -51.25
N GLY A 104 -20.05 -1.37 -51.27
CA GLY A 104 -21.44 -1.81 -51.34
C GLY A 104 -22.15 -1.67 -50.00
N ARG A 105 -23.42 -1.24 -50.07
CA ARG A 105 -24.39 -1.21 -48.98
C ARG A 105 -24.77 -2.65 -48.57
N LEU A 106 -24.90 -2.90 -47.28
CA LEU A 106 -25.93 -3.80 -46.75
C LEU A 106 -26.59 -3.18 -45.51
N ARG A 107 -27.89 -3.46 -45.42
CA ARG A 107 -28.93 -2.71 -44.72
C ARG A 107 -29.00 -2.99 -43.22
N ARG A 108 -29.59 -2.01 -42.55
CA ARG A 108 -30.27 -2.07 -41.24
C ARG A 108 -31.27 -3.23 -41.19
N ASP A 109 -31.33 -3.91 -40.05
CA ASP A 109 -32.59 -4.36 -39.49
C ASP A 109 -32.63 -4.10 -37.99
N ALA A 110 -33.77 -3.56 -37.56
CA ALA A 110 -34.12 -3.25 -36.19
C ALA A 110 -34.67 -4.51 -35.49
N GLY A 111 -34.40 -4.62 -34.20
CA GLY A 111 -34.92 -5.70 -33.36
C GLY A 111 -34.98 -5.26 -31.91
N ASP A 112 -36.05 -4.53 -31.56
CA ASP A 112 -36.46 -4.27 -30.19
C ASP A 112 -36.70 -5.59 -29.44
N ARG A 113 -35.97 -5.80 -28.34
CA ARG A 113 -36.43 -6.65 -27.23
C ARG A 113 -36.03 -6.03 -25.89
N ALA A 114 -37.01 -5.34 -25.31
CA ALA A 114 -37.03 -4.96 -23.91
C ALA A 114 -37.01 -6.22 -23.01
N LEU A 115 -36.03 -6.29 -22.11
CA LEU A 115 -36.03 -7.24 -21.00
C LEU A 115 -36.47 -6.51 -19.72
N ARG A 116 -37.63 -6.92 -19.20
CA ARG A 116 -38.15 -6.52 -17.88
C ARG A 116 -37.29 -7.16 -16.77
N PRO A 117 -37.07 -6.50 -15.62
CA PRO A 117 -36.47 -7.15 -14.46
C PRO A 117 -37.49 -8.05 -13.75
N PHE A 118 -37.03 -9.25 -13.39
CA PHE A 118 -37.72 -10.20 -12.53
C PHE A 118 -37.81 -9.67 -11.09
N ALA A 119 -39.02 -9.66 -10.54
CA ALA A 119 -39.28 -9.57 -9.11
C ALA A 119 -39.31 -10.99 -8.51
N GLY A 120 -38.67 -11.21 -7.35
CA GLY A 120 -38.83 -12.48 -6.64
C GLY A 120 -37.93 -12.72 -5.42
N ARG A 121 -38.48 -12.39 -4.24
CA ARG A 121 -38.45 -13.15 -2.96
C ARG A 121 -37.25 -13.07 -2.02
N ASP A 122 -37.45 -12.28 -0.97
CA ASP A 122 -37.48 -12.66 0.45
C ASP A 122 -36.71 -13.92 0.90
N HIS A 123 -35.61 -13.69 1.63
CA HIS A 123 -35.16 -14.57 2.69
C HIS A 123 -35.03 -13.85 4.04
N ARG A 124 -35.73 -14.45 5.00
CA ARG A 124 -35.95 -14.06 6.39
C ARG A 124 -34.64 -14.04 7.16
N ARG A 125 -34.37 -12.95 7.89
CA ARG A 125 -33.47 -12.94 9.05
C ARG A 125 -34.31 -13.01 10.33
N SER A 126 -34.15 -14.10 11.09
CA SER A 126 -34.21 -14.07 12.56
C SER A 126 -32.97 -13.28 13.04
N GLY A 127 -32.99 -12.37 14.01
CA GLY A 127 -33.94 -12.07 15.08
C GLY A 127 -33.16 -12.11 16.39
N HIS A 128 -32.95 -10.95 17.02
CA HIS A 128 -32.70 -10.65 18.46
C HIS A 128 -32.02 -9.27 18.54
N SER A 129 -32.31 -8.32 19.41
CA SER A 129 -33.50 -7.79 20.10
C SER A 129 -32.94 -6.66 20.97
N GLY A 130 -33.46 -5.43 20.90
CA GLY A 130 -32.91 -4.33 21.69
C GLY A 130 -33.68 -3.02 21.54
N THR A 131 -34.94 -3.08 21.94
CA THR A 131 -35.94 -2.00 22.15
C THR A 131 -35.43 -0.60 22.52
N ALA A 132 -35.96 0.44 21.86
CA ALA A 132 -36.32 1.72 22.49
C ALA A 132 -37.56 2.30 21.80
N ARG A 133 -38.55 2.69 22.62
CA ARG A 133 -39.96 2.91 22.26
C ARG A 133 -40.21 4.29 21.65
N TYR A 134 -41.06 4.30 20.63
CA TYR A 134 -41.75 5.47 20.07
C TYR A 134 -42.82 5.99 21.05
N HIS A 135 -42.93 7.32 21.17
CA HIS A 135 -44.17 7.99 21.53
C HIS A 135 -44.56 8.98 20.43
N HIS A 136 -45.55 8.60 19.63
CA HIS A 136 -46.33 9.51 18.80
C HIS A 136 -47.27 10.33 19.69
N ARG A 137 -47.33 11.64 19.48
CA ARG A 137 -48.56 12.42 19.72
C ARG A 137 -48.90 13.28 18.51
N ARG A 138 -50.21 13.27 18.24
CA ARG A 138 -50.93 13.71 17.06
C ARG A 138 -50.90 15.23 16.86
N ALA A 139 -51.01 15.58 15.58
CA ALA A 139 -51.40 16.89 15.08
C ALA A 139 -52.78 17.33 15.60
N ALA A 140 -52.89 18.62 15.91
CA ALA A 140 -54.15 19.35 15.96
C ALA A 140 -54.03 20.58 15.04
N ARG A 141 -54.95 20.67 14.07
CA ARG A 141 -55.15 21.82 13.19
C ARG A 141 -55.74 22.98 13.98
N LEU A 142 -55.21 24.18 13.81
CA LEU A 142 -55.97 25.42 13.96
C LEU A 142 -55.60 26.37 12.81
N ALA A 143 -56.61 26.76 12.06
CA ALA A 143 -56.58 27.79 11.05
C ALA A 143 -56.56 29.17 11.72
N GLY A 144 -55.81 30.11 11.15
CA GLY A 144 -55.83 31.52 11.51
C GLY A 144 -55.17 32.35 10.43
N HIS A 145 -55.97 32.98 9.58
CA HIS A 145 -55.55 34.04 8.67
C HIS A 145 -55.35 35.35 9.45
N GLY A 146 -54.22 36.02 9.23
CA GLY A 146 -53.94 37.38 9.70
C GLY A 146 -52.58 37.87 9.15
N PRO A 147 -52.49 39.09 8.59
CA PRO A 147 -51.44 39.47 7.65
C PRO A 147 -50.14 39.84 8.38
N ARG A 148 -48.99 39.37 7.89
CA ARG A 148 -47.69 39.89 8.33
C ARG A 148 -47.10 40.82 7.28
N GLN A 149 -47.01 42.06 7.73
CA GLN A 149 -46.47 43.26 7.12
C GLN A 149 -45.07 43.03 6.55
N SER A 150 -44.89 43.52 5.33
CA SER A 150 -43.60 43.83 4.72
C SER A 150 -42.92 44.97 5.49
N LEU A 151 -41.70 44.74 5.96
CA LEU A 151 -40.80 45.78 6.48
C LEU A 151 -39.36 45.55 5.95
N PRO A 152 -38.54 46.61 5.84
CA PRO A 152 -37.87 46.96 4.60
C PRO A 152 -36.43 46.44 4.47
N HIS A 153 -35.98 46.33 3.23
CA HIS A 153 -34.56 46.22 2.86
C HIS A 153 -33.75 47.40 3.42
N HIS A 154 -33.04 47.16 4.52
CA HIS A 154 -31.87 47.96 4.83
C HIS A 154 -30.69 47.46 3.99
N ARG A 155 -30.45 48.15 2.87
CA ARG A 155 -29.12 48.24 2.26
C ARG A 155 -28.25 49.04 3.22
N GLY A 156 -27.44 48.32 4.00
CA GLY A 156 -26.32 48.88 4.74
C GLY A 156 -25.04 48.31 4.17
N ASP A 157 -24.31 49.14 3.42
CA ASP A 157 -22.90 48.93 3.11
C ASP A 157 -22.12 48.74 4.40
N ARG A 158 -21.74 47.50 4.68
CA ARG A 158 -20.68 47.16 5.62
C ARG A 158 -19.91 46.00 5.02
N ALA A 159 -18.76 46.32 4.45
CA ALA A 159 -17.66 45.38 4.31
C ALA A 159 -17.22 44.96 5.72
N MET A 160 -17.92 43.99 6.30
CA MET A 160 -17.44 43.15 7.37
C MET A 160 -17.26 41.78 6.76
N THR A 161 -16.11 41.16 6.95
CA THR A 161 -15.94 39.72 6.81
C THR A 161 -17.01 39.04 7.65
N ALA A 162 -18.15 38.70 7.03
CA ALA A 162 -19.22 37.99 7.69
C ALA A 162 -18.64 36.63 8.06
N THR A 163 -18.29 36.44 9.33
CA THR A 163 -17.89 35.16 9.88
C THR A 163 -18.97 34.16 9.52
N ILE A 164 -18.66 33.21 8.64
CA ILE A 164 -19.58 32.17 8.23
C ILE A 164 -20.05 31.42 9.48
N ASP A 165 -21.35 31.14 9.54
CA ASP A 165 -21.95 30.47 10.69
C ASP A 165 -21.32 29.07 10.90
N PRO A 166 -20.89 28.72 12.13
CA PRO A 166 -20.27 27.44 12.43
C PRO A 166 -21.14 26.22 12.09
N VAL A 167 -22.47 26.33 12.19
CA VAL A 167 -23.38 25.24 11.82
C VAL A 167 -23.29 24.97 10.31
N THR A 168 -23.26 26.02 9.51
CA THR A 168 -23.09 25.95 8.05
C THR A 168 -21.75 25.31 7.69
N VAL A 169 -20.65 25.70 8.36
CA VAL A 169 -19.33 25.09 8.15
C VAL A 169 -19.35 23.59 8.49
N ALA A 170 -19.99 23.19 9.59
CA ALA A 170 -20.09 21.79 9.99
C ALA A 170 -20.95 20.94 9.03
N VAL A 171 -22.05 21.51 8.52
CA VAL A 171 -22.93 20.83 7.55
C VAL A 171 -22.22 20.66 6.21
N ILE A 172 -21.59 21.71 5.68
CA ILE A 172 -20.81 21.64 4.44
C ILE A 172 -19.62 20.69 4.61
N GLY A 173 -18.90 20.79 5.73
CA GLY A 173 -17.79 19.88 6.04
C GLY A 173 -18.20 18.40 6.04
N SER A 174 -19.37 18.10 6.62
CA SER A 174 -19.93 16.75 6.60
C SER A 174 -20.31 16.30 5.19
N ALA A 175 -20.86 17.21 4.36
CA ALA A 175 -21.19 16.92 2.97
C ALA A 175 -19.93 16.65 2.11
N LEU A 176 -18.86 17.43 2.29
CA LEU A 176 -17.59 17.23 1.59
C LEU A 176 -16.95 15.89 1.94
N ARG A 177 -16.99 15.49 3.23
CA ARG A 177 -16.52 14.15 3.65
C ARG A 177 -17.35 13.03 3.08
N ALA A 178 -18.68 13.15 3.11
CA ALA A 178 -19.57 12.15 2.54
C ALA A 178 -19.33 11.96 1.04
N LEU A 179 -19.08 13.06 0.31
CA LEU A 179 -18.70 13.02 -1.11
C LEU A 179 -17.41 12.24 -1.32
N VAL A 180 -16.36 12.55 -0.55
CA VAL A 180 -15.07 11.88 -0.63
C VAL A 180 -15.20 10.37 -0.39
N GLY A 181 -15.95 9.97 0.64
CA GLY A 181 -16.25 8.56 0.90
C GLY A 181 -17.05 7.89 -0.21
N GLU A 182 -18.08 8.56 -0.77
CA GLU A 182 -18.86 8.03 -1.89
C GLU A 182 -18.00 7.84 -3.16
N ALA A 183 -17.08 8.77 -3.43
CA ALA A 183 -16.13 8.68 -4.53
C ALA A 183 -15.15 7.50 -4.35
N GLY A 184 -14.67 7.27 -3.13
CA GLY A 184 -13.85 6.11 -2.78
C GLY A 184 -14.60 4.78 -2.95
N ASP A 185 -15.83 4.73 -2.44
CA ASP A 185 -16.72 3.58 -2.60
C ASP A 185 -17.01 3.24 -4.07
N SER A 186 -17.17 4.28 -4.91
CA SER A 186 -17.34 4.12 -6.36
C SER A 186 -16.07 3.58 -7.03
N LEU A 187 -14.89 4.07 -6.61
CA LEU A 187 -13.60 3.61 -7.13
C LEU A 187 -13.41 2.13 -6.81
N ARG A 188 -13.51 1.76 -5.53
CA ARG A 188 -13.36 0.38 -5.06
C ARG A 188 -14.27 -0.60 -5.79
N ARG A 189 -15.56 -0.29 -5.90
CA ARG A 189 -16.56 -1.22 -6.49
C ARG A 189 -16.41 -1.35 -8.01
N SER A 190 -15.76 -0.40 -8.66
CA SER A 190 -15.56 -0.40 -10.12
C SER A 190 -14.18 -0.89 -10.55
N ALA A 191 -13.24 -1.03 -9.60
CA ALA A 191 -11.89 -1.48 -9.85
C ALA A 191 -11.83 -2.96 -10.29
N HIS A 192 -10.84 -3.25 -11.13
CA HIS A 192 -10.60 -4.57 -11.70
C HIS A 192 -9.55 -5.34 -10.90
N SER A 193 -8.47 -4.68 -10.50
CA SER A 193 -7.40 -5.31 -9.73
C SER A 193 -7.83 -5.60 -8.28
N PRO A 194 -7.34 -6.70 -7.69
CA PRO A 194 -7.56 -6.98 -6.28
C PRO A 194 -6.93 -5.94 -5.34
N ILE A 195 -5.81 -5.30 -5.74
CA ILE A 195 -5.10 -4.32 -4.89
C ILE A 195 -6.01 -3.13 -4.52
N ILE A 196 -6.83 -2.64 -5.46
CA ILE A 196 -7.82 -1.60 -5.16
C ILE A 196 -9.10 -2.20 -4.58
N ARG A 197 -9.64 -3.27 -5.18
CA ARG A 197 -10.99 -3.78 -4.86
C ARG A 197 -11.07 -4.46 -3.50
N GLU A 198 -10.09 -5.32 -3.21
CA GLU A 198 -10.03 -6.17 -2.01
C GLU A 198 -9.09 -5.59 -0.95
N MET A 199 -7.93 -5.08 -1.38
CA MET A 199 -6.85 -4.68 -0.48
C MET A 199 -6.90 -3.18 -0.11
N LEU A 200 -7.73 -2.40 -0.80
CA LEU A 200 -8.09 -1.00 -0.49
C LEU A 200 -6.98 0.04 -0.67
N ASP A 201 -6.02 -0.21 -1.57
CA ASP A 201 -4.93 0.74 -1.83
C ASP A 201 -5.32 1.89 -2.78
N TYR A 202 -6.11 2.80 -2.24
CA TYR A 202 -6.53 4.03 -2.90
C TYR A 202 -6.93 5.11 -1.90
N SER A 203 -6.98 6.37 -2.32
CA SER A 203 -7.48 7.50 -1.53
C SER A 203 -8.24 8.49 -2.42
N CYS A 204 -9.14 9.25 -1.82
CA CYS A 204 -9.91 10.31 -2.48
C CYS A 204 -9.81 11.60 -1.66
N ALA A 205 -9.79 12.74 -2.34
CA ALA A 205 -9.68 14.04 -1.69
C ALA A 205 -10.40 15.15 -2.47
N LEU A 206 -10.68 16.23 -1.76
CA LEU A 206 -11.22 17.48 -2.27
C LEU A 206 -10.27 18.62 -1.94
N PHE A 207 -10.13 19.55 -2.89
CA PHE A 207 -9.24 20.69 -2.78
C PHE A 207 -9.97 21.98 -3.11
N THR A 208 -9.52 23.09 -2.52
CA THR A 208 -9.91 24.43 -2.97
C THR A 208 -9.44 24.69 -4.41
N ALA A 209 -9.92 25.74 -5.07
CA ALA A 209 -9.39 26.16 -6.37
C ALA A 209 -7.86 26.37 -6.38
N ALA A 210 -7.30 26.81 -5.24
CA ALA A 210 -5.87 27.01 -5.04
C ALA A 210 -5.08 25.72 -4.75
N GLY A 211 -5.76 24.57 -4.62
CA GLY A 211 -5.13 23.29 -4.42
C GLY A 211 -4.92 22.86 -2.96
N ASP A 212 -5.53 23.55 -2.00
CA ASP A 212 -5.45 23.16 -0.59
C ASP A 212 -6.45 22.05 -0.28
N ALA A 213 -5.99 20.93 0.28
CA ALA A 213 -6.84 19.81 0.66
C ALA A 213 -7.80 20.19 1.81
N VAL A 214 -9.11 20.07 1.58
CA VAL A 214 -10.19 20.43 2.52
C VAL A 214 -10.91 19.22 3.11
N ALA A 215 -10.80 18.07 2.45
CA ALA A 215 -11.27 16.78 2.92
C ALA A 215 -10.49 15.69 2.18
N GLU A 216 -10.10 14.63 2.89
CA GLU A 216 -9.33 13.51 2.37
C GLU A 216 -9.77 12.24 3.11
N ASP A 217 -9.95 11.15 2.36
CA ASP A 217 -10.15 9.82 2.92
C ASP A 217 -8.80 9.14 3.11
N ALA A 218 -8.51 8.71 4.32
CA ALA A 218 -7.23 8.10 4.68
C ALA A 218 -7.34 6.57 4.68
N ASN A 219 -7.84 5.97 3.59
CA ASN A 219 -7.99 4.51 3.51
C ASN A 219 -6.64 3.79 3.69
N ILE A 220 -5.55 4.35 3.14
CA ILE A 220 -4.17 3.91 3.43
C ILE A 220 -3.32 5.12 3.85
N PRO A 221 -2.69 5.09 5.04
CA PRO A 221 -1.93 6.25 5.53
C PRO A 221 -0.66 6.58 4.75
N ALA A 222 -0.09 5.65 3.97
CA ALA A 222 1.00 5.96 3.03
C ALA A 222 0.63 7.05 2.00
N LEU A 223 -0.67 7.19 1.72
CA LEU A 223 -1.21 8.15 0.77
C LEU A 223 -1.60 9.48 1.45
N LEU A 224 -1.59 9.53 2.78
CA LEU A 224 -2.07 10.64 3.57
C LEU A 224 -1.29 11.93 3.28
N GLY A 225 -1.99 12.93 2.77
CA GLY A 225 -1.39 14.22 2.41
C GLY A 225 -0.55 14.18 1.14
N SER A 226 -0.37 13.02 0.49
CA SER A 226 0.41 12.91 -0.75
C SER A 226 -0.15 13.81 -1.86
N MET A 227 -1.48 13.82 -2.02
CA MET A 227 -2.14 14.66 -3.02
C MET A 227 -2.02 16.16 -2.72
N THR A 228 -1.82 16.55 -1.45
CA THR A 228 -1.54 17.95 -1.07
C THR A 228 -0.18 18.40 -1.63
N TYR A 229 0.79 17.50 -1.74
CA TYR A 229 2.11 17.81 -2.30
C TYR A 229 2.18 17.66 -3.81
N SER A 230 1.30 16.86 -4.43
CA SER A 230 1.22 16.75 -5.89
C SER A 230 0.52 17.94 -6.55
N MET A 231 -0.48 18.51 -5.88
CA MET A 231 -1.32 19.58 -6.42
C MET A 231 -0.56 20.85 -6.86
N PRO A 232 0.45 21.36 -6.12
CA PRO A 232 1.26 22.50 -6.58
C PRO A 232 1.97 22.25 -7.91
N HIS A 233 2.41 21.02 -8.17
CA HIS A 233 3.06 20.65 -9.44
C HIS A 233 2.04 20.60 -10.58
N LEU A 234 0.84 20.06 -10.35
CA LEU A 234 -0.25 20.08 -11.32
C LEU A 234 -0.57 21.52 -11.75
N LEU A 235 -0.76 22.42 -10.78
CA LEU A 235 -1.11 23.82 -11.02
C LEU A 235 0.02 24.61 -11.72
N ALA A 236 1.28 24.29 -11.43
CA ALA A 236 2.43 24.91 -12.08
C ALA A 236 2.58 24.46 -13.54
N GLU A 237 2.35 23.17 -13.83
CA GLU A 237 2.44 22.61 -15.19
C GLU A 237 1.18 22.92 -16.03
N ASN A 238 0.04 23.20 -15.39
CA ASN A 238 -1.22 23.51 -16.03
C ASN A 238 -1.81 24.82 -15.47
N PRO A 239 -1.33 25.98 -15.94
CA PRO A 239 -1.84 27.29 -15.51
C PRO A 239 -3.35 27.39 -15.70
N ARG A 240 -4.02 28.17 -14.84
CA ARG A 240 -5.47 28.28 -14.77
C ARG A 240 -6.14 28.49 -16.13
N GLU A 241 -5.50 29.23 -17.04
CA GLU A 241 -6.02 29.59 -18.37
C GLU A 241 -6.09 28.39 -19.32
N THR A 242 -5.30 27.33 -19.07
CA THR A 242 -5.28 26.11 -19.89
C THR A 242 -6.27 25.05 -19.41
N VAL A 243 -6.84 25.25 -18.21
CA VAL A 243 -7.77 24.33 -17.53
C VAL A 243 -9.22 24.66 -17.93
N GLN A 244 -9.94 23.65 -18.40
CA GLN A 244 -11.32 23.78 -18.86
C GLN A 244 -12.29 22.81 -18.17
N PRO A 245 -13.60 23.11 -18.13
CA PRO A 245 -14.60 22.15 -17.68
C PRO A 245 -14.53 20.83 -18.46
N GLY A 246 -14.57 19.70 -17.75
CA GLY A 246 -14.50 18.37 -18.35
C GLY A 246 -13.09 17.84 -18.59
N ASP A 247 -12.04 18.61 -18.29
CA ASP A 247 -10.68 18.10 -18.22
C ASP A 247 -10.52 17.11 -17.06
N ILE A 248 -9.63 16.12 -17.23
CA ILE A 248 -9.17 15.22 -16.16
C ILE A 248 -7.67 15.01 -16.38
N PHE A 249 -6.88 15.27 -15.36
CA PHE A 249 -5.43 15.16 -15.37
C PHE A 249 -4.97 13.85 -14.75
N ILE A 250 -3.86 13.32 -15.24
CA ILE A 250 -3.15 12.15 -14.72
C ILE A 250 -1.72 12.52 -14.34
N GLY A 251 -1.18 11.93 -13.29
CA GLY A 251 0.24 12.04 -12.93
C GLY A 251 0.66 10.96 -11.92
N ASN A 252 1.91 10.52 -12.00
CA ASN A 252 2.48 9.51 -11.07
C ASN A 252 3.98 9.74 -10.81
N ASP A 253 4.55 10.84 -11.31
CA ASP A 253 5.98 11.06 -11.21
C ASP A 253 6.40 11.49 -9.78
N PRO A 254 7.25 10.70 -9.09
CA PRO A 254 7.65 11.01 -7.71
C PRO A 254 8.46 12.30 -7.58
N TYR A 255 9.11 12.71 -8.67
CA TYR A 255 9.85 13.97 -8.75
C TYR A 255 8.95 15.18 -9.09
N ARG A 256 7.64 14.94 -9.24
CA ARG A 256 6.57 15.95 -9.42
C ARG A 256 5.52 15.87 -8.31
N GLY A 257 5.92 15.40 -7.13
CA GLY A 257 5.10 15.41 -5.93
C GLY A 257 4.28 14.14 -5.70
N CYS A 258 4.36 13.12 -6.56
CA CYS A 258 3.78 11.80 -6.29
C CYS A 258 4.67 10.96 -5.35
N THR A 259 4.18 9.81 -4.94
CA THR A 259 4.84 8.91 -3.98
C THR A 259 5.77 7.91 -4.68
N HIS A 260 5.29 7.07 -5.58
CA HIS A 260 6.07 6.24 -6.52
C HIS A 260 5.31 6.12 -7.86
N THR A 261 5.82 5.37 -8.83
CA THR A 261 5.20 5.31 -10.18
C THR A 261 3.90 4.50 -10.26
N LEU A 262 3.61 3.60 -9.33
CA LEU A 262 2.38 2.79 -9.37
C LEU A 262 1.17 3.52 -8.78
N ASP A 263 1.41 4.51 -7.92
CA ASP A 263 0.40 5.41 -7.40
C ASP A 263 0.01 6.44 -8.47
N ILE A 264 -1.04 6.11 -9.24
CA ILE A 264 -1.56 6.99 -10.28
C ILE A 264 -2.55 7.97 -9.66
N HIS A 265 -2.25 9.26 -9.74
CA HIS A 265 -3.15 10.34 -9.36
C HIS A 265 -4.04 10.73 -10.54
N VAL A 266 -5.30 11.04 -10.23
CA VAL A 266 -6.28 11.62 -11.14
C VAL A 266 -6.91 12.85 -10.48
N PHE A 267 -6.84 13.99 -11.17
CA PHE A 267 -7.46 15.24 -10.70
C PHE A 267 -8.44 15.80 -11.74
N ALA A 268 -9.61 16.26 -11.30
CA ALA A 268 -10.56 16.93 -12.17
C ALA A 268 -10.98 18.29 -11.57
N PRO A 269 -10.97 19.38 -12.37
CA PRO A 269 -11.38 20.69 -11.93
C PRO A 269 -12.90 20.79 -11.80
N VAL A 270 -13.36 21.41 -10.71
CA VAL A 270 -14.77 21.69 -10.45
C VAL A 270 -15.09 23.10 -10.91
N PHE A 271 -15.97 23.22 -11.90
CA PHE A 271 -16.45 24.51 -12.37
C PHE A 271 -17.91 24.77 -11.98
N ALA A 272 -18.22 26.01 -11.59
CA ALA A 272 -19.58 26.50 -11.40
C ALA A 272 -19.67 27.93 -11.93
N GLU A 273 -20.70 28.25 -12.71
CA GLU A 273 -20.91 29.58 -13.30
C GLU A 273 -19.66 30.13 -14.04
N GLY A 274 -18.93 29.24 -14.73
CA GLY A 274 -17.70 29.59 -15.46
C GLY A 274 -16.45 29.80 -14.58
N ARG A 275 -16.58 29.73 -13.24
CA ARG A 275 -15.46 29.84 -12.28
C ARG A 275 -14.94 28.47 -11.88
N LEU A 276 -13.62 28.34 -11.74
CA LEU A 276 -12.97 27.19 -11.09
C LEU A 276 -13.09 27.41 -9.58
N ILE A 277 -13.74 26.49 -8.88
CA ILE A 277 -14.06 26.66 -7.45
C ILE A 277 -13.37 25.62 -6.56
N ALA A 278 -13.01 24.46 -7.12
CA ALA A 278 -12.43 23.34 -6.39
C ALA A 278 -11.77 22.33 -7.33
N TRP A 279 -11.11 21.32 -6.77
CA TRP A 279 -10.68 20.11 -7.49
C TRP A 279 -11.16 18.87 -6.76
N VAL A 280 -11.52 17.84 -7.52
CA VAL A 280 -11.69 16.48 -7.01
C VAL A 280 -10.45 15.67 -7.38
N GLY A 281 -9.93 14.90 -6.44
CA GLY A 281 -8.75 14.07 -6.63
C GLY A 281 -8.99 12.65 -6.16
N ASN A 282 -8.41 11.69 -6.85
CA ASN A 282 -8.17 10.37 -6.30
C ASN A 282 -6.78 9.88 -6.71
N LEU A 283 -6.29 8.93 -5.94
CA LEU A 283 -5.07 8.19 -6.22
C LEU A 283 -5.39 6.71 -5.98
N ALA A 284 -4.79 5.84 -6.79
CA ALA A 284 -4.88 4.40 -6.59
C ALA A 284 -3.58 3.73 -7.00
N HIS A 285 -3.19 2.68 -6.28
CA HIS A 285 -2.06 1.85 -6.64
C HIS A 285 -2.45 0.91 -7.78
N HIS A 286 -1.79 1.05 -8.93
CA HIS A 286 -1.93 0.10 -10.04
C HIS A 286 -0.98 -1.06 -9.86
N THR A 287 -1.36 -2.28 -10.25
CA THR A 287 -0.51 -3.45 -10.03
C THR A 287 0.75 -3.46 -10.90
N ASP A 288 0.69 -2.92 -12.12
CA ASP A 288 1.83 -2.84 -13.04
C ASP A 288 1.69 -1.62 -13.95
N ILE A 289 2.83 -1.01 -14.28
CA ILE A 289 2.95 0.14 -15.20
C ILE A 289 4.16 -0.01 -16.15
N GLY A 290 4.59 -1.24 -16.41
CA GLY A 290 5.65 -1.53 -17.39
C GLY A 290 7.09 -1.34 -16.92
N GLY A 291 7.37 -1.42 -15.61
CA GLY A 291 8.76 -1.38 -15.12
C GLY A 291 9.57 -2.62 -15.51
N SER A 292 10.85 -2.64 -15.13
CA SER A 292 11.80 -3.74 -15.42
C SER A 292 11.38 -5.09 -14.81
N ASN A 293 10.54 -5.03 -13.77
CA ASN A 293 10.11 -6.16 -12.95
C ASN A 293 8.60 -6.40 -13.09
N PRO A 294 8.13 -7.65 -12.91
CA PRO A 294 6.72 -7.93 -12.65
C PRO A 294 6.17 -7.04 -11.54
N GLY A 295 5.11 -6.29 -11.83
CA GLY A 295 4.54 -5.33 -10.90
C GLY A 295 5.32 -4.03 -10.77
N THR A 296 6.24 -3.74 -11.72
CA THR A 296 7.12 -2.56 -11.79
C THR A 296 8.18 -2.42 -10.70
N GLU A 297 7.86 -2.76 -9.45
CA GLU A 297 8.75 -2.49 -8.32
C GLU A 297 9.99 -3.38 -8.29
N GLY A 298 11.12 -2.83 -7.81
CA GLY A 298 12.38 -3.55 -7.83
C GLY A 298 13.38 -3.06 -6.81
N PHE A 299 13.84 -3.97 -5.95
CA PHE A 299 14.88 -3.68 -4.96
C PHE A 299 16.23 -3.31 -5.62
N ALA A 300 16.50 -3.85 -6.80
CA ALA A 300 17.73 -3.61 -7.55
C ALA A 300 17.59 -2.51 -8.62
N ASN A 301 16.42 -1.89 -8.77
CA ASN A 301 16.26 -0.74 -9.68
C ASN A 301 17.20 0.36 -9.21
N GLN A 302 18.03 0.89 -10.10
CA GLN A 302 18.98 1.96 -9.76
C GLN A 302 18.45 3.32 -10.21
N SER A 303 17.66 3.30 -11.29
CA SER A 303 17.07 4.49 -11.85
C SER A 303 15.54 4.44 -11.88
N ILE A 304 14.93 5.59 -11.66
CA ILE A 304 13.50 5.83 -11.89
C ILE A 304 13.04 5.44 -13.31
N PHE A 305 13.94 5.38 -14.28
CA PHE A 305 13.63 4.93 -15.65
C PHE A 305 13.40 3.42 -15.76
N GLU A 306 13.77 2.64 -14.74
CA GLU A 306 13.46 1.21 -14.64
C GLU A 306 12.07 0.97 -14.04
N GLU A 307 11.40 2.03 -13.56
CA GLU A 307 10.15 1.96 -12.79
C GLU A 307 8.90 2.25 -13.64
N GLY A 308 8.99 1.98 -14.94
CA GLY A 308 7.84 2.00 -15.85
C GLY A 308 7.44 3.40 -16.32
N LEU A 309 6.19 3.52 -16.78
CA LEU A 309 5.70 4.77 -17.35
C LEU A 309 5.59 5.86 -16.29
N ARG A 310 6.07 7.05 -16.66
CA ARG A 310 5.94 8.27 -15.88
C ARG A 310 5.09 9.28 -16.62
N PHE A 311 3.96 9.60 -16.02
CA PHE A 311 3.09 10.66 -16.43
C PHE A 311 3.48 11.94 -15.70
N PRO A 312 3.96 12.98 -16.42
CA PRO A 312 3.85 14.34 -15.92
C PRO A 312 2.37 14.72 -15.80
N TRP A 313 2.07 15.92 -15.33
CA TRP A 313 0.67 16.35 -15.15
C TRP A 313 0.04 16.69 -16.49
N VAL A 314 -0.52 15.69 -17.17
CA VAL A 314 -1.11 15.79 -18.52
C VAL A 314 -2.59 15.47 -18.52
N LYS A 315 -3.31 15.94 -19.56
CA LYS A 315 -4.74 15.66 -19.72
C LYS A 315 -4.97 14.22 -20.20
N LEU A 316 -5.57 13.42 -19.33
CA LEU A 316 -6.12 12.10 -19.64
C LEU A 316 -7.48 12.21 -20.34
N VAL A 317 -8.28 13.20 -19.94
CA VAL A 317 -9.52 13.61 -20.61
C VAL A 317 -9.41 15.11 -20.88
N GLU A 318 -9.70 15.53 -22.10
CA GLU A 318 -9.69 16.93 -22.52
C GLU A 318 -11.11 17.34 -22.95
N ALA A 319 -11.70 18.31 -22.26
CA ALA A 319 -13.06 18.78 -22.49
C ALA A 319 -14.09 17.63 -22.62
N GLY A 320 -13.99 16.63 -21.76
CA GLY A 320 -14.86 15.45 -21.73
C GLY A 320 -14.51 14.33 -22.73
N ARG A 321 -13.46 14.49 -23.54
CA ARG A 321 -13.01 13.48 -24.52
C ARG A 321 -11.71 12.81 -24.05
N GLU A 322 -11.69 11.49 -24.00
CA GLU A 322 -10.49 10.73 -23.62
C GLU A 322 -9.34 10.95 -24.61
N ASN A 323 -8.12 11.12 -24.07
CA ASN A 323 -6.91 11.18 -24.86
C ASN A 323 -6.52 9.77 -25.33
N THR A 324 -7.06 9.36 -26.48
CA THR A 324 -6.87 8.01 -27.01
C THR A 324 -5.40 7.68 -27.33
N ALA A 325 -4.57 8.68 -27.63
CA ALA A 325 -3.15 8.45 -27.89
C ALA A 325 -2.42 8.07 -26.59
N LEU A 326 -2.68 8.79 -25.50
CA LEU A 326 -2.12 8.49 -24.18
C LEU A 326 -2.59 7.12 -23.67
N ILE A 327 -3.88 6.81 -23.82
CA ILE A 327 -4.45 5.51 -23.43
C ILE A 327 -3.79 4.36 -24.18
N ARG A 328 -3.67 4.45 -25.51
CA ARG A 328 -3.00 3.40 -26.31
C ARG A 328 -1.54 3.24 -25.93
N TYR A 329 -0.85 4.33 -25.59
CA TYR A 329 0.53 4.27 -25.14
C TYR A 329 0.66 3.56 -23.79
N PHE A 330 -0.25 3.85 -22.85
CA PHE A 330 -0.31 3.15 -21.56
C PHE A 330 -0.62 1.65 -21.73
N GLU A 331 -1.63 1.30 -22.52
CA GLU A 331 -2.00 -0.08 -22.83
C GLU A 331 -0.83 -0.88 -23.43
N ASN A 332 -0.07 -0.27 -24.35
CA ASN A 332 1.03 -0.94 -25.03
C ASN A 332 2.27 -1.16 -24.15
N ASN A 333 2.39 -0.44 -23.04
CA ASN A 333 3.55 -0.48 -22.15
C ASN A 333 3.19 -1.03 -20.76
N THR A 334 2.09 -1.77 -20.62
CA THR A 334 1.67 -2.38 -19.34
C THR A 334 1.48 -3.89 -19.53
N ARG A 335 1.89 -4.71 -18.55
CA ARG A 335 1.83 -6.19 -18.66
C ARG A 335 0.40 -6.75 -18.61
N ASP A 336 -0.45 -6.15 -17.79
CA ASP A 336 -1.88 -6.48 -17.67
C ASP A 336 -2.73 -5.24 -18.02
N PRO A 337 -2.82 -4.87 -19.31
CA PRO A 337 -3.52 -3.66 -19.72
C PRO A 337 -5.03 -3.75 -19.43
N ALA A 338 -5.61 -4.95 -19.36
CA ALA A 338 -7.02 -5.13 -19.07
C ALA A 338 -7.37 -4.74 -17.63
N SER A 339 -6.54 -5.14 -16.66
CA SER A 339 -6.70 -4.71 -15.27
C SER A 339 -6.41 -3.22 -15.13
N SER A 340 -5.23 -2.77 -15.58
CA SER A 340 -4.79 -1.38 -15.36
C SER A 340 -5.70 -0.35 -16.04
N MET A 341 -6.25 -0.65 -17.23
CA MET A 341 -7.26 0.23 -17.85
C MET A 341 -8.61 0.19 -17.15
N GLY A 342 -8.99 -0.96 -16.58
CA GLY A 342 -10.18 -1.06 -15.74
C GLY A 342 -10.08 -0.13 -14.54
N ASP A 343 -8.94 -0.15 -13.86
CA ASP A 343 -8.65 0.69 -12.69
C ASP A 343 -8.58 2.18 -13.06
N LEU A 344 -7.92 2.53 -14.16
CA LEU A 344 -7.85 3.92 -14.61
C LEU A 344 -9.24 4.47 -14.97
N ARG A 345 -10.09 3.66 -15.59
CA ARG A 345 -11.50 4.03 -15.86
C ARG A 345 -12.31 4.14 -14.58
N ALA A 346 -12.05 3.30 -13.58
CA ALA A 346 -12.66 3.42 -12.26
C ALA A 346 -12.29 4.74 -11.57
N GLN A 347 -11.02 5.18 -11.69
CA GLN A 347 -10.56 6.49 -11.21
C GLN A 347 -11.26 7.65 -11.92
N ILE A 348 -11.39 7.59 -13.26
CA ILE A 348 -12.16 8.58 -14.04
C ILE A 348 -13.63 8.61 -13.59
N ALA A 349 -14.25 7.45 -13.38
CA ALA A 349 -15.64 7.35 -12.94
C ALA A 349 -15.85 7.95 -11.53
N SER A 350 -14.93 7.68 -10.62
CA SER A 350 -14.90 8.26 -9.27
C SER A 350 -14.76 9.79 -9.32
N ALA A 351 -13.81 10.32 -10.11
CA ALA A 351 -13.67 11.76 -10.29
C ALA A 351 -14.96 12.40 -10.86
N ARG A 352 -15.57 11.79 -11.89
CA ARG A 352 -16.84 12.26 -12.46
C ARG A 352 -17.99 12.24 -11.45
N LEU A 353 -18.03 11.27 -10.54
CA LEU A 353 -19.00 11.24 -9.44
C LEU A 353 -18.78 12.42 -8.48
N GLY A 354 -17.52 12.67 -8.10
CA GLY A 354 -17.14 13.84 -7.31
C GLY A 354 -17.60 15.16 -7.94
N LEU A 355 -17.40 15.33 -9.25
CA LEU A 355 -17.87 16.51 -9.98
C LEU A 355 -19.39 16.71 -9.86
N ARG A 356 -20.18 15.64 -10.02
CA ARG A 356 -21.66 15.71 -9.88
C ARG A 356 -22.08 16.09 -8.47
N ARG A 357 -21.45 15.49 -7.45
CA ARG A 357 -21.76 15.78 -6.05
C ARG A 357 -21.36 17.19 -5.64
N MET A 358 -20.25 17.71 -6.17
CA MET A 358 -19.90 19.11 -5.98
C MET A 358 -20.95 20.04 -6.59
N ALA A 359 -21.50 19.72 -7.76
CA ALA A 359 -22.59 20.50 -8.35
C ALA A 359 -23.85 20.48 -7.46
N ASP A 360 -24.20 19.34 -6.86
CA ASP A 360 -25.31 19.23 -5.90
C ASP A 360 -25.09 20.14 -4.66
N ILE A 361 -23.85 20.18 -4.14
CA ILE A 361 -23.47 21.04 -3.00
C ILE A 361 -23.56 22.52 -3.40
N VAL A 362 -23.02 22.90 -4.55
CA VAL A 362 -23.08 24.28 -5.06
C VAL A 362 -24.52 24.73 -5.27
N ALA A 363 -25.38 23.89 -5.86
CA ALA A 363 -26.79 24.21 -6.08
C ALA A 363 -27.54 24.47 -4.77
N ARG A 364 -27.12 23.83 -3.67
CA ARG A 364 -27.76 23.97 -2.36
C ARG A 364 -27.26 25.16 -1.55
N PHE A 365 -25.96 25.44 -1.56
CA PHE A 365 -25.34 26.42 -0.68
C PHE A 365 -24.86 27.69 -1.40
N GLY A 366 -24.71 27.65 -2.72
CA GLY A 366 -24.07 28.71 -3.51
C GLY A 366 -22.54 28.63 -3.44
N ILE A 367 -21.88 29.26 -4.41
CA ILE A 367 -20.41 29.22 -4.55
C ILE A 367 -19.73 29.93 -3.37
N ASP A 368 -20.15 31.15 -3.07
CA ASP A 368 -19.44 32.00 -2.10
C ASP A 368 -19.50 31.43 -0.67
N VAL A 369 -20.62 30.81 -0.29
CA VAL A 369 -20.77 30.13 1.01
C VAL A 369 -19.89 28.88 1.08
N LEU A 370 -19.80 28.12 -0.01
CA LEU A 370 -18.94 26.94 -0.10
C LEU A 370 -17.45 27.32 0.00
N GLU A 371 -17.01 28.34 -0.73
CA GLU A 371 -15.62 28.85 -0.68
C GLU A 371 -15.27 29.38 0.72
N ALA A 372 -16.17 30.14 1.34
CA ALA A 372 -16.00 30.62 2.72
C ALA A 372 -15.93 29.44 3.72
N ALA A 373 -16.77 28.41 3.57
CA ALA A 373 -16.74 27.22 4.41
C ALA A 373 -15.45 26.42 4.25
N MET A 374 -14.97 26.24 3.01
CA MET A 374 -13.69 25.58 2.74
C MET A 374 -12.52 26.33 3.37
N THR A 375 -12.49 27.66 3.25
CA THR A 375 -11.47 28.52 3.85
C THR A 375 -11.47 28.41 5.37
N GLU A 376 -12.65 28.51 5.99
CA GLU A 376 -12.78 28.39 7.44
C GLU A 376 -12.43 26.97 7.94
N ARG A 377 -12.73 25.91 7.19
CA ARG A 377 -12.29 24.54 7.53
C ARG A 377 -10.77 24.41 7.58
N LEU A 378 -10.05 24.99 6.62
CA LEU A 378 -8.59 25.00 6.65
C LEU A 378 -8.07 25.73 7.89
N ALA A 379 -8.66 26.89 8.21
CA ALA A 379 -8.29 27.65 9.41
C ALA A 379 -8.63 26.89 10.71
N GLN A 380 -9.76 26.17 10.76
CA GLN A 380 -10.12 25.29 11.88
C GLN A 380 -9.13 24.15 12.05
N GLY A 381 -8.72 23.51 10.96
CA GLY A 381 -7.70 22.45 10.97
C GLY A 381 -6.40 22.94 11.59
N GLU A 382 -5.92 24.12 11.18
CA GLU A 382 -4.71 24.73 11.73
C GLU A 382 -4.86 25.07 13.22
N ARG A 383 -5.96 25.73 13.61
CA ARG A 383 -6.21 26.08 15.03
C ARG A 383 -6.28 24.85 15.92
N ARG A 384 -6.89 23.76 15.45
CA ARG A 384 -7.00 22.50 16.20
C ARG A 384 -5.64 21.88 16.48
N ILE A 385 -4.82 21.68 15.45
CA ILE A 385 -3.51 21.05 15.65
C ILE A 385 -2.59 21.93 16.50
N ARG A 386 -2.62 23.26 16.33
CA ARG A 386 -1.85 24.20 17.17
C ARG A 386 -2.29 24.13 18.62
N HIS A 387 -3.59 24.04 18.89
CA HIS A 387 -4.13 23.87 20.24
C HIS A 387 -3.65 22.56 20.88
N VAL A 388 -3.72 21.45 20.13
CA VAL A 388 -3.24 20.14 20.58
C VAL A 388 -1.74 20.18 20.88
N LEU A 389 -0.94 20.76 19.98
CA LEU A 389 0.49 20.91 20.18
C LEU A 389 0.79 21.80 21.39
N ALA A 390 0.13 22.94 21.55
CA ALA A 390 0.31 23.83 22.71
C ALA A 390 0.02 23.13 24.05
N ALA A 391 -0.94 22.21 24.09
CA ALA A 391 -1.30 21.44 25.29
C ALA A 391 -0.31 20.31 25.62
N ALA A 392 0.42 19.79 24.62
CA ALA A 392 1.46 18.79 24.86
C ALA A 392 2.69 19.42 25.56
N PRO A 393 3.49 18.66 26.31
CA PRO A 393 4.75 19.17 26.88
C PRO A 393 5.78 19.45 25.77
N ASP A 394 6.56 20.52 25.95
CA ASP A 394 7.74 20.76 25.14
C ASP A 394 8.80 19.68 25.39
N GLY A 395 9.51 19.31 24.34
CA GLY A 395 10.47 18.21 24.42
C GLY A 395 11.19 17.96 23.11
N LYS A 396 12.35 17.32 23.22
CA LYS A 396 13.16 16.93 22.08
C LYS A 396 13.77 15.57 22.33
N ALA A 397 13.69 14.69 21.34
CA ALA A 397 14.40 13.44 21.35
C ALA A 397 14.76 13.00 19.93
N ALA A 398 15.78 12.15 19.84
CA ALA A 398 16.24 11.56 18.59
C ALA A 398 16.14 10.05 18.67
N ALA A 399 15.95 9.43 17.51
CA ALA A 399 15.98 7.98 17.35
C ALA A 399 16.64 7.60 16.02
N GLU A 400 17.12 6.38 15.97
CA GLU A 400 17.66 5.76 14.78
C GLU A 400 16.99 4.42 14.53
N GLY A 401 16.81 4.11 13.25
CA GLY A 401 16.30 2.85 12.74
C GLY A 401 17.09 2.43 11.50
N PHE A 402 17.03 1.15 11.16
CA PHE A 402 17.84 0.59 10.07
C PHE A 402 16.99 -0.24 9.12
N LEU A 403 17.25 -0.07 7.83
CA LEU A 403 16.91 -1.06 6.81
C LEU A 403 18.01 -2.13 6.80
N ASP A 404 17.65 -3.37 6.47
CA ASP A 404 18.54 -4.52 6.39
C ASP A 404 19.67 -4.27 5.39
N ASN A 405 19.34 -3.65 4.25
CA ASN A 405 20.26 -3.22 3.19
C ASN A 405 19.64 -2.19 2.22
N ASP A 406 20.42 -1.76 1.23
CA ASP A 406 20.03 -0.80 0.19
C ASP A 406 19.40 -1.46 -1.07
N GLY A 407 19.15 -2.77 -1.03
CA GLY A 407 18.66 -3.58 -2.16
C GLY A 407 19.76 -4.23 -3.01
N ILE A 408 20.97 -3.67 -3.09
CA ILE A 408 22.03 -4.20 -3.96
C ILE A 408 23.18 -4.78 -3.13
N GLY A 409 23.65 -4.00 -2.15
CA GLY A 409 24.64 -4.39 -1.18
C GLY A 409 24.04 -5.08 0.04
N MET A 410 24.89 -5.37 1.02
CA MET A 410 24.50 -5.98 2.30
C MET A 410 24.63 -5.04 3.50
N ALA A 411 25.11 -3.82 3.28
CA ALA A 411 25.30 -2.84 4.35
C ALA A 411 23.93 -2.27 4.77
N PRO A 412 23.62 -2.22 6.08
CA PRO A 412 22.38 -1.62 6.54
C PRO A 412 22.36 -0.12 6.25
N VAL A 413 21.15 0.43 6.08
CA VAL A 413 20.95 1.85 5.79
C VAL A 413 20.28 2.50 6.99
N ARG A 414 20.92 3.55 7.52
CA ARG A 414 20.46 4.25 8.72
C ARG A 414 19.48 5.35 8.38
N ILE A 415 18.33 5.33 9.07
CA ILE A 415 17.37 6.42 9.14
C ILE A 415 17.53 7.08 10.51
N ALA A 416 17.88 8.36 10.52
CA ALA A 416 18.03 9.14 11.74
C ALA A 416 17.01 10.28 11.76
N VAL A 417 16.33 10.46 12.90
CA VAL A 417 15.36 11.53 13.06
C VAL A 417 15.44 12.14 14.46
N SER A 418 15.35 13.47 14.51
CA SER A 418 15.09 14.24 15.72
C SER A 418 13.72 14.88 15.62
N VAL A 419 12.93 14.76 16.69
CA VAL A 419 11.64 15.42 16.82
C VAL A 419 11.71 16.42 17.97
N GLU A 420 11.38 17.67 17.71
CA GLU A 420 11.32 18.75 18.69
C GLU A 420 9.92 19.37 18.68
N LYS A 421 9.23 19.29 19.83
CA LYS A 421 7.98 19.97 20.10
C LYS A 421 8.31 21.23 20.89
N ARG A 422 7.92 22.41 20.39
CA ARG A 422 8.11 23.70 21.06
C ARG A 422 6.88 24.59 20.87
N GLY A 423 6.22 24.96 21.96
CA GLY A 423 4.99 25.74 21.91
C GLY A 423 3.91 25.02 21.10
N ASP A 424 3.43 25.65 20.03
CA ASP A 424 2.42 25.12 19.11
C ASP A 424 3.01 24.61 17.77
N GLU A 425 4.33 24.43 17.71
CA GLU A 425 5.04 23.94 16.52
C GLU A 425 5.72 22.58 16.78
N LEU A 426 5.88 21.81 15.70
CA LEU A 426 6.65 20.57 15.69
C LEU A 426 7.70 20.60 14.58
N ILE A 427 8.95 20.35 14.94
CA ILE A 427 10.09 20.26 14.02
C ILE A 427 10.50 18.80 13.93
N VAL A 428 10.53 18.26 12.71
CA VAL A 428 11.00 16.90 12.42
C VAL A 428 12.20 17.01 11.48
N ASP A 429 13.37 16.64 11.97
CA ASP A 429 14.65 16.81 11.29
C ASP A 429 15.32 15.45 11.03
N PHE A 430 15.62 15.19 9.76
CA PHE A 430 16.25 13.96 9.30
C PHE A 430 17.77 14.08 9.11
N ALA A 431 18.38 15.16 9.61
CA ALA A 431 19.83 15.30 9.64
C ALA A 431 20.50 14.05 10.24
N GLY A 432 21.51 13.55 9.53
CA GLY A 432 22.21 12.31 9.89
C GLY A 432 21.63 11.06 9.26
N THR A 433 20.50 11.10 8.53
CA THR A 433 20.09 9.98 7.68
C THR A 433 21.12 9.71 6.59
N ASP A 434 21.34 8.44 6.26
CA ASP A 434 22.32 8.05 5.25
C ASP A 434 22.00 8.62 3.85
N PRO A 435 23.01 8.73 2.97
CA PRO A 435 22.81 9.12 1.57
C PRO A 435 21.78 8.23 0.86
N GLN A 436 21.25 8.73 -0.26
CA GLN A 436 20.35 7.94 -1.10
C GLN A 436 20.97 6.58 -1.48
N MET A 437 20.15 5.56 -1.44
CA MET A 437 20.49 4.18 -1.74
C MET A 437 20.73 3.97 -3.23
N ALA A 438 21.59 3.01 -3.56
CA ALA A 438 21.83 2.62 -4.95
C ALA A 438 20.67 1.79 -5.53
N GLY A 439 19.95 1.02 -4.70
CA GLY A 439 18.76 0.28 -5.09
C GLY A 439 17.45 1.05 -4.91
N GLY A 440 16.34 0.40 -5.23
CA GLY A 440 15.02 1.03 -5.38
C GLY A 440 14.27 1.32 -4.09
N LEU A 441 14.92 1.22 -2.93
CA LEU A 441 14.30 1.38 -1.62
C LEU A 441 14.22 2.85 -1.17
N ASN A 442 14.72 3.81 -1.96
CA ASN A 442 14.69 5.22 -1.55
C ASN A 442 13.26 5.68 -1.29
N CYS A 443 13.07 6.43 -0.21
CA CYS A 443 11.79 7.03 0.10
C CYS A 443 11.69 8.38 -0.60
N SER A 444 10.75 8.50 -1.55
CA SER A 444 10.48 9.79 -2.20
C SER A 444 10.12 10.85 -1.18
N ARG A 445 10.38 12.12 -1.53
CA ARG A 445 10.09 13.26 -0.66
C ARG A 445 8.63 13.23 -0.16
N THR A 446 7.67 13.00 -1.06
CA THR A 446 6.25 12.95 -0.70
C THR A 446 5.94 11.81 0.26
N ALA A 447 6.49 10.62 0.04
CA ALA A 447 6.24 9.48 0.93
C ALA A 447 6.85 9.69 2.33
N THR A 448 8.03 10.32 2.42
CA THR A 448 8.60 10.73 3.72
C THR A 448 7.69 11.72 4.44
N LEU A 449 7.07 12.66 3.71
CA LEU A 449 6.12 13.61 4.29
C LEU A 449 4.86 12.89 4.79
N SER A 450 4.29 11.95 4.02
CA SER A 450 3.17 11.11 4.49
C SER A 450 3.53 10.37 5.79
N ALA A 451 4.75 9.83 5.88
CA ALA A 451 5.25 9.15 7.07
C ALA A 451 5.25 10.06 8.31
N VAL A 452 5.73 11.30 8.14
CA VAL A 452 5.71 12.30 9.21
C VAL A 452 4.27 12.68 9.58
N ILE A 453 3.41 12.96 8.60
CA ILE A 453 2.03 13.36 8.85
C ILE A 453 1.29 12.28 9.64
N PHE A 454 1.42 11.02 9.24
CA PHE A 454 0.83 9.91 9.97
C PHE A 454 1.33 9.84 11.41
N ALA A 455 2.65 9.86 11.63
CA ALA A 455 3.23 9.73 12.97
C ALA A 455 2.77 10.86 13.90
N VAL A 456 2.73 12.10 13.39
CA VAL A 456 2.25 13.26 14.14
C VAL A 456 0.76 13.14 14.46
N LYS A 457 -0.05 12.78 13.46
CA LYS A 457 -1.48 12.58 13.63
C LYS A 457 -1.76 11.51 14.69
N ALA A 458 -1.14 10.34 14.56
CA ALA A 458 -1.31 9.22 15.49
C ALA A 458 -0.91 9.59 16.94
N ALA A 459 0.15 10.39 17.11
CA ALA A 459 0.64 10.77 18.42
C ALA A 459 -0.13 11.92 19.09
N PHE A 460 -0.57 12.90 18.31
CA PHE A 460 -1.10 14.15 18.84
C PHE A 460 -2.60 14.33 18.62
N ASP A 461 -3.14 13.96 17.45
CA ASP A 461 -4.55 14.19 17.10
C ASP A 461 -5.10 13.08 16.18
N PRO A 462 -5.28 11.84 16.69
CA PRO A 462 -5.65 10.69 15.86
C PRO A 462 -7.04 10.86 15.22
N GLU A 463 -7.95 11.57 15.88
CA GLU A 463 -9.33 11.80 15.45
C GLU A 463 -9.50 13.04 14.56
N ALA A 464 -8.43 13.82 14.30
CA ALA A 464 -8.54 14.98 13.43
C ALA A 464 -8.92 14.57 12.01
N GLU A 465 -9.56 15.47 11.28
CA GLU A 465 -9.64 15.36 9.82
C GLU A 465 -8.34 15.81 9.19
N GLN A 466 -7.92 15.15 8.11
CA GLN A 466 -6.78 15.60 7.34
C GLN A 466 -7.17 16.79 6.46
N THR A 467 -6.43 17.88 6.60
CA THR A 467 -6.57 19.09 5.77
C THR A 467 -5.19 19.74 5.58
N ALA A 468 -5.01 20.54 4.53
CA ALA A 468 -3.76 21.30 4.35
C ALA A 468 -3.47 22.24 5.54
N GLY A 469 -4.52 22.76 6.20
CA GLY A 469 -4.38 23.57 7.42
C GLY A 469 -3.72 22.83 8.58
N SER A 470 -4.01 21.53 8.75
CA SER A 470 -3.41 20.71 9.82
C SER A 470 -1.90 20.49 9.68
N LEU A 471 -1.32 20.80 8.52
CA LEU A 471 0.10 20.63 8.23
C LEU A 471 0.93 21.89 8.50
N ARG A 472 0.29 23.05 8.65
CA ARG A 472 0.95 24.36 8.77
C ARG A 472 1.91 24.51 9.98
N PRO A 473 1.67 23.93 11.16
CA PRO A 473 2.63 24.03 12.27
C PRO A 473 3.79 23.02 12.20
N LEU A 474 3.86 22.21 11.14
CA LEU A 474 4.90 21.20 10.98
C LEU A 474 6.06 21.73 10.14
N LYS A 475 7.26 21.73 10.72
CA LYS A 475 8.50 22.04 10.01
C LYS A 475 9.27 20.75 9.77
N ILE A 476 9.29 20.29 8.52
CA ILE A 476 9.92 19.02 8.14
C ILE A 476 11.18 19.31 7.34
N LEU A 477 12.33 18.86 7.87
CA LEU A 477 13.65 19.11 7.31
C LEU A 477 14.23 17.80 6.77
N LEU A 478 14.41 17.76 5.44
CA LEU A 478 14.89 16.57 4.73
C LEU A 478 16.21 16.88 4.02
N PRO A 479 17.34 16.22 4.40
CA PRO A 479 18.61 16.42 3.73
C PRO A 479 18.52 16.04 2.24
N PRO A 480 18.90 16.91 1.29
CA PRO A 480 18.86 16.58 -0.14
C PRO A 480 19.87 15.48 -0.48
N GLY A 481 19.49 14.56 -1.37
CA GLY A 481 20.35 13.43 -1.77
C GLY A 481 20.49 12.34 -0.70
N SER A 482 19.55 12.28 0.25
CA SER A 482 19.49 11.26 1.30
C SER A 482 18.47 10.17 0.98
N ALA A 483 18.49 9.07 1.74
CA ALA A 483 17.51 7.98 1.63
C ALA A 483 16.04 8.42 1.80
N VAL A 484 15.80 9.59 2.38
CA VAL A 484 14.45 10.15 2.65
C VAL A 484 14.07 11.33 1.74
N ASN A 485 15.01 11.78 0.91
CA ASN A 485 14.83 12.85 -0.07
C ASN A 485 15.87 12.70 -1.19
N PRO A 486 15.73 11.63 -2.00
CA PRO A 486 16.70 11.27 -3.02
C PRO A 486 16.69 12.29 -4.17
N ALA A 487 17.85 12.48 -4.79
CA ALA A 487 17.97 13.28 -6.00
C ALA A 487 17.62 12.44 -7.24
N PHE A 488 17.00 13.09 -8.23
CA PHE A 488 16.80 12.51 -9.54
C PHE A 488 18.15 12.07 -10.15
N PRO A 489 18.27 10.87 -10.76
CA PRO A 489 17.20 9.95 -11.18
C PRO A 489 17.08 8.68 -10.31
N ALA A 490 17.28 8.75 -8.98
CA ALA A 490 17.20 7.57 -8.12
C ALA A 490 15.86 6.81 -8.24
N ALA A 491 15.93 5.49 -8.17
CA ALA A 491 14.76 4.61 -8.07
C ALA A 491 14.08 4.73 -6.69
N VAL A 492 12.74 4.75 -6.67
CA VAL A 492 11.90 4.93 -5.45
C VAL A 492 10.70 3.98 -5.39
N SER A 493 10.62 2.97 -6.26
CA SER A 493 9.46 2.06 -6.34
C SER A 493 9.18 1.36 -5.02
N LEU A 494 10.22 0.85 -4.34
CA LEU A 494 10.12 0.20 -3.03
C LEU A 494 10.20 1.16 -1.83
N ARG A 495 9.78 2.41 -2.02
CA ARG A 495 9.72 3.42 -0.97
C ARG A 495 8.99 2.97 0.30
N HIS A 496 8.02 2.06 0.21
CA HIS A 496 7.14 1.72 1.33
C HIS A 496 7.92 1.08 2.48
N LEU A 497 8.93 0.26 2.17
CA LEU A 497 9.85 -0.32 3.15
C LEU A 497 10.57 0.76 3.97
N ALA A 498 11.13 1.76 3.28
CA ALA A 498 11.78 2.89 3.92
C ALA A 498 10.77 3.76 4.69
N ALA A 499 9.59 4.02 4.13
CA ALA A 499 8.53 4.82 4.76
C ALA A 499 8.02 4.20 6.08
N GLN A 500 7.85 2.88 6.11
CA GLN A 500 7.50 2.12 7.31
C GLN A 500 8.59 2.26 8.39
N ARG A 501 9.87 2.10 8.01
CA ARG A 501 11.00 2.31 8.93
C ARG A 501 11.10 3.75 9.44
N ILE A 502 10.90 4.74 8.56
CA ILE A 502 10.87 6.17 8.92
C ILE A 502 9.82 6.39 10.00
N THR A 503 8.61 5.87 9.80
CA THR A 503 7.49 6.04 10.72
C THR A 503 7.77 5.42 12.09
N ASP A 504 8.24 4.18 12.13
CA ASP A 504 8.63 3.51 13.38
C ASP A 504 9.71 4.29 14.15
N THR A 505 10.66 4.88 13.42
CA THR A 505 11.73 5.70 14.01
C THR A 505 11.21 7.02 14.57
N ILE A 506 10.25 7.68 13.89
CA ILE A 506 9.59 8.90 14.41
C ILE A 506 8.79 8.58 15.68
N VAL A 507 8.01 7.49 15.67
CA VAL A 507 7.23 7.04 16.84
C VAL A 507 8.16 6.79 18.03
N ARG A 508 9.31 6.15 17.79
CA ARG A 508 10.34 5.95 18.81
C ARG A 508 10.93 7.26 19.34
N ALA A 509 11.20 8.23 18.47
CA ALA A 509 11.67 9.55 18.88
C ALA A 509 10.63 10.28 19.74
N ILE A 510 9.35 10.30 19.32
CA ILE A 510 8.27 10.92 20.09
C ILE A 510 8.17 10.30 21.50
N ALA A 511 8.24 8.97 21.61
CA ALA A 511 8.22 8.27 22.89
C ALA A 511 9.35 8.69 23.85
N GLY A 512 10.46 9.23 23.33
CA GLY A 512 11.59 9.72 24.12
C GLY A 512 11.29 10.96 24.97
N PHE A 513 10.35 11.82 24.54
CA PHE A 513 9.89 12.98 25.32
C PHE A 513 8.40 12.92 25.70
N ARG A 514 7.63 11.98 25.13
CA ARG A 514 6.27 11.63 25.50
C ARG A 514 6.20 10.17 25.97
N PRO A 515 6.77 9.84 27.15
CA PRO A 515 6.79 8.46 27.63
C PRO A 515 5.39 7.89 27.89
N ASP A 516 4.38 8.75 28.07
CA ASP A 516 2.97 8.40 28.17
C ASP A 516 2.40 7.79 26.88
N LEU A 517 2.96 8.15 25.71
CA LEU A 517 2.60 7.63 24.39
C LEU A 517 3.51 6.47 23.94
N ALA A 518 4.42 6.01 24.79
CA ALA A 518 5.39 4.99 24.40
C ALA A 518 4.72 3.66 24.06
N VAL A 519 5.07 3.13 22.90
CA VAL A 519 4.70 1.81 22.38
C VAL A 519 5.97 1.01 22.06
N ALA A 520 5.87 -0.31 21.97
CA ALA A 520 6.94 -1.13 21.39
C ALA A 520 6.91 -1.04 19.85
N GLY A 521 8.01 -1.44 19.20
CA GLY A 521 8.11 -1.44 17.74
C GLY A 521 7.16 -2.42 17.08
N ALA A 522 6.71 -2.09 15.88
CA ALA A 522 5.92 -2.98 15.04
C ALA A 522 6.78 -3.71 14.00
N PHE A 523 6.23 -4.75 13.38
CA PHE A 523 6.78 -5.28 12.14
C PHE A 523 6.56 -4.27 11.01
N VAL A 524 7.64 -3.66 10.57
CA VAL A 524 7.71 -2.67 9.48
C VAL A 524 8.37 -3.26 8.23
N GLY A 525 8.40 -4.60 8.16
CA GLY A 525 9.10 -5.31 7.12
C GLY A 525 8.34 -5.48 5.81
N PHE A 526 7.02 -5.20 5.81
CA PHE A 526 6.08 -5.23 4.68
C PHE A 526 6.46 -6.26 3.61
N SER A 527 6.09 -7.52 3.84
CA SER A 527 6.50 -8.63 2.97
C SER A 527 5.61 -8.69 1.73
N SER A 528 6.16 -8.39 0.57
CA SER A 528 5.39 -8.27 -0.66
C SER A 528 5.85 -9.22 -1.75
N LEU A 529 4.88 -9.66 -2.54
CA LEU A 529 5.05 -10.57 -3.65
C LEU A 529 4.38 -9.98 -4.89
N ALA A 530 5.13 -9.83 -5.98
CA ALA A 530 4.60 -9.58 -7.31
C ALA A 530 4.95 -10.73 -8.25
N ALA A 531 3.99 -11.19 -9.06
CA ALA A 531 4.19 -12.30 -9.98
C ALA A 531 3.54 -12.05 -11.34
N GLU A 532 4.34 -12.09 -12.41
CA GLU A 532 3.84 -12.16 -13.78
C GLU A 532 3.52 -13.62 -14.10
N CYS A 533 2.27 -13.86 -14.46
CA CYS A 533 1.71 -15.20 -14.67
C CYS A 533 0.85 -15.26 -15.94
N ARG A 534 0.42 -16.46 -16.32
CA ARG A 534 -0.66 -16.67 -17.29
C ARG A 534 -1.97 -16.96 -16.58
N HIS A 535 -3.02 -16.21 -16.90
CA HIS A 535 -4.33 -16.43 -16.32
C HIS A 535 -4.86 -17.83 -16.68
N PRO A 536 -5.29 -18.65 -15.70
CA PRO A 536 -5.51 -20.08 -15.87
C PRO A 536 -6.64 -20.45 -16.85
N ARG A 537 -7.54 -19.51 -17.16
CA ARG A 537 -8.68 -19.74 -18.08
C ARG A 537 -8.54 -19.07 -19.44
N THR A 538 -7.77 -17.99 -19.54
CA THR A 538 -7.69 -17.16 -20.76
C THR A 538 -6.32 -17.21 -21.41
N GLY A 539 -5.29 -17.65 -20.68
CA GLY A 539 -3.90 -17.70 -21.15
C GLY A 539 -3.22 -16.34 -21.32
N LEU A 540 -3.94 -15.24 -21.05
CA LEU A 540 -3.43 -13.87 -21.08
C LEU A 540 -2.44 -13.64 -19.93
N THR A 541 -1.47 -12.75 -20.14
CA THR A 541 -0.60 -12.26 -19.08
C THR A 541 -1.42 -11.52 -18.03
N VAL A 542 -1.16 -11.82 -16.76
CA VAL A 542 -1.71 -11.13 -15.59
C VAL A 542 -0.60 -10.91 -14.59
N VAL A 543 -0.73 -9.87 -13.77
CA VAL A 543 0.19 -9.60 -12.67
C VAL A 543 -0.56 -9.76 -11.35
N MET A 544 -0.04 -10.60 -10.47
CA MET A 544 -0.51 -10.76 -9.11
C MET A 544 0.34 -9.88 -8.17
N ALA A 545 -0.30 -9.26 -7.19
CA ALA A 545 0.35 -8.63 -6.06
C ALA A 545 -0.31 -9.10 -4.75
N ASP A 546 0.48 -9.34 -3.71
CA ASP A 546 0.00 -9.63 -2.36
C ASP A 546 1.00 -9.09 -1.33
N ASP A 547 0.47 -8.49 -0.27
CA ASP A 547 1.23 -7.76 0.74
C ASP A 547 0.87 -8.28 2.14
N LEU A 548 1.89 -8.56 2.94
CA LEU A 548 1.73 -9.14 4.25
C LEU A 548 2.31 -8.23 5.33
N GLY A 549 1.41 -7.78 6.20
CA GLY A 549 1.75 -7.20 7.50
C GLY A 549 2.24 -8.25 8.50
N GLY A 550 2.37 -7.85 9.76
CA GLY A 550 2.88 -8.72 10.82
C GLY A 550 2.35 -8.31 12.19
N GLY A 551 3.20 -8.38 13.20
CA GLY A 551 2.82 -8.01 14.55
C GLY A 551 2.97 -6.52 14.84
N MET A 552 1.94 -5.89 15.40
CA MET A 552 2.06 -4.56 16.01
C MET A 552 2.74 -4.64 17.37
N GLY A 553 3.44 -3.59 17.80
CA GLY A 553 4.04 -3.54 19.14
C GLY A 553 3.00 -3.52 20.26
N GLY A 554 3.31 -4.17 21.39
CA GLY A 554 2.55 -4.04 22.62
C GLY A 554 2.69 -2.64 23.22
N ASN A 555 1.76 -2.25 24.09
CA ASN A 555 1.82 -0.97 24.79
C ASN A 555 1.45 -1.10 26.27
N ARG A 556 1.36 0.02 26.99
CA ARG A 556 1.05 0.04 28.43
C ARG A 556 -0.29 -0.57 28.80
N ALA A 557 -1.24 -0.62 27.89
CA ALA A 557 -2.61 -1.04 28.15
C ALA A 557 -2.95 -2.42 27.57
N PHE A 558 -2.39 -2.77 26.40
CA PHE A 558 -2.82 -3.97 25.67
C PHE A 558 -1.67 -4.67 24.94
N ASP A 559 -1.87 -5.96 24.67
CA ASP A 559 -1.08 -6.74 23.71
C ASP A 559 -1.18 -6.09 22.31
N GLY A 560 -0.14 -6.25 21.51
CA GLY A 560 -0.13 -5.82 20.12
C GLY A 560 -1.07 -6.65 19.25
N LEU A 561 -1.63 -6.04 18.21
CA LEU A 561 -2.46 -6.70 17.21
C LEU A 561 -1.61 -7.64 16.33
N SER A 562 -2.10 -8.85 16.09
CA SER A 562 -1.43 -9.85 15.25
C SER A 562 -1.89 -9.78 13.80
N ALA A 563 -0.98 -10.08 12.86
CA ALA A 563 -1.25 -10.14 11.42
C ALA A 563 -1.98 -8.92 10.87
N VAL A 564 -1.52 -7.73 11.27
CA VAL A 564 -1.99 -6.44 10.76
C VAL A 564 -0.87 -5.75 10.00
N ASP A 565 -1.23 -4.85 9.10
CA ASP A 565 -0.30 -3.98 8.41
C ASP A 565 -0.25 -2.62 9.15
N PRO A 566 0.78 -2.38 10.00
CA PRO A 566 0.80 -1.23 10.89
C PRO A 566 1.22 0.05 10.17
N TYR A 567 1.05 1.16 10.88
CA TYR A 567 1.54 2.49 10.51
C TYR A 567 1.04 3.02 9.16
N LEU A 568 1.88 2.97 8.11
CA LEU A 568 1.55 3.49 6.78
C LEU A 568 0.76 2.52 5.93
N GLY A 569 0.62 1.31 6.44
CA GLY A 569 -0.20 0.27 5.90
C GLY A 569 -1.67 0.41 6.27
N ASN A 570 -2.50 -0.25 5.49
CA ASN A 570 -3.85 -0.69 5.83
C ASN A 570 -4.32 -1.69 4.74
N VAL A 571 -3.35 -2.38 4.15
CA VAL A 571 -3.56 -3.20 2.97
C VAL A 571 -4.18 -4.51 3.41
N GLY A 572 -5.37 -4.82 2.89
CA GLY A 572 -6.02 -6.10 3.17
C GLY A 572 -5.23 -7.27 2.57
N LEU A 573 -5.23 -8.42 3.25
CA LEU A 573 -4.67 -9.65 2.66
C LEU A 573 -5.45 -10.04 1.40
N LEU A 574 -4.74 -10.44 0.33
CA LEU A 574 -5.42 -10.98 -0.85
C LEU A 574 -6.25 -12.22 -0.47
N PRO A 575 -7.59 -12.23 -0.67
CA PRO A 575 -8.39 -13.40 -0.32
C PRO A 575 -7.98 -14.61 -1.16
N MET A 576 -7.87 -15.78 -0.52
CA MET A 576 -7.37 -16.98 -1.19
C MET A 576 -8.22 -17.39 -2.41
N GLU A 577 -9.54 -17.24 -2.30
CA GLU A 577 -10.47 -17.55 -3.40
C GLU A 577 -10.30 -16.60 -4.60
N ILE A 578 -9.94 -15.34 -4.34
CA ILE A 578 -9.65 -14.37 -5.41
C ILE A 578 -8.32 -14.73 -6.08
N CYS A 579 -7.30 -15.03 -5.28
CA CYS A 579 -5.99 -15.44 -5.78
C CYS A 579 -6.09 -16.69 -6.69
N GLU A 580 -6.67 -17.77 -6.18
CA GLU A 580 -6.78 -19.07 -6.87
C GLU A 580 -7.66 -19.02 -8.12
N ARG A 581 -8.57 -18.07 -8.19
CA ARG A 581 -9.45 -17.89 -9.35
C ARG A 581 -8.79 -17.12 -10.49
N GLN A 582 -7.92 -16.15 -10.16
CA GLN A 582 -7.35 -15.20 -11.12
C GLN A 582 -5.92 -15.56 -11.53
N TYR A 583 -5.17 -16.25 -10.68
CA TYR A 583 -3.76 -16.54 -10.89
C TYR A 583 -3.49 -18.04 -10.78
N PRO A 584 -2.45 -18.57 -11.46
CA PRO A 584 -2.05 -19.97 -11.33
C PRO A 584 -1.26 -20.19 -10.03
N ILE A 585 -1.82 -19.77 -8.90
CA ILE A 585 -1.19 -19.79 -7.58
C ILE A 585 -2.23 -20.28 -6.58
N ARG A 586 -1.85 -21.26 -5.75
CA ARG A 586 -2.66 -21.77 -4.65
C ARG A 586 -2.13 -21.28 -3.32
N ILE A 587 -3.00 -20.82 -2.44
CA ILE A 587 -2.61 -20.47 -1.07
C ILE A 587 -2.83 -21.69 -0.20
N VAL A 588 -1.72 -22.35 0.16
CA VAL A 588 -1.74 -23.61 0.93
C VAL A 588 -1.97 -23.34 2.42
N THR A 589 -1.51 -22.19 2.92
CA THR A 589 -1.58 -21.85 4.33
C THR A 589 -1.71 -20.34 4.50
N THR A 590 -2.51 -19.93 5.47
CA THR A 590 -2.54 -18.58 6.04
C THR A 590 -2.87 -18.72 7.51
N GLU A 591 -1.88 -18.53 8.36
CA GLU A 591 -2.00 -18.74 9.81
C GLU A 591 -1.13 -17.73 10.58
N LEU A 592 -1.43 -17.52 11.86
CA LEU A 592 -0.53 -16.76 12.73
C LEU A 592 0.72 -17.59 12.99
N GLU A 593 1.90 -16.96 12.99
CA GLU A 593 3.15 -17.61 13.37
C GLU A 593 3.27 -17.62 14.90
N PRO A 594 3.15 -18.77 15.58
CA PRO A 594 3.29 -18.84 17.03
C PRO A 594 4.68 -18.38 17.47
N ASP A 595 4.79 -17.90 18.71
CA ASP A 595 6.07 -17.48 19.32
C ASP A 595 6.77 -16.30 18.65
N SER A 596 6.20 -15.72 17.60
CA SER A 596 6.79 -14.60 16.86
C SER A 596 6.68 -13.25 17.59
N GLY A 597 5.64 -13.06 18.43
CA GLY A 597 5.41 -11.82 19.16
C GLY A 597 6.36 -11.66 20.35
N GLY A 598 6.97 -10.49 20.47
CA GLY A 598 7.93 -10.18 21.52
C GLY A 598 7.35 -10.32 22.92
N PRO A 599 7.99 -11.08 23.82
CA PRO A 599 7.52 -11.23 25.20
C PRO A 599 7.50 -9.90 25.97
N GLY A 600 6.46 -9.71 26.78
CA GLY A 600 6.35 -8.58 27.69
C GLY A 600 5.19 -8.77 28.66
N ARG A 601 4.99 -7.82 29.59
CA ARG A 601 3.73 -7.73 30.34
C ARG A 601 2.56 -7.75 29.36
N HIS A 602 2.68 -6.96 28.30
CA HIS A 602 1.86 -7.07 27.11
C HIS A 602 2.72 -7.53 25.94
N ARG A 603 2.32 -8.62 25.30
CA ARG A 603 3.06 -9.27 24.21
C ARG A 603 2.90 -8.46 22.93
N GLY A 604 3.93 -8.39 22.09
CA GLY A 604 3.79 -7.90 20.72
C GLY A 604 2.89 -8.81 19.88
N GLY A 605 2.23 -8.27 18.87
CA GLY A 605 1.43 -9.04 17.92
C GLY A 605 2.23 -10.15 17.23
N LEU A 606 1.55 -11.20 16.81
CA LEU A 606 2.17 -12.28 16.03
C LEU A 606 2.28 -11.90 14.56
N GLY A 607 3.32 -12.40 13.90
CA GLY A 607 3.45 -12.40 12.44
C GLY A 607 2.48 -13.37 11.77
N ILE A 608 2.51 -13.40 10.44
CA ILE A 608 1.71 -14.29 9.60
C ILE A 608 2.62 -15.25 8.82
N ARG A 609 2.20 -16.52 8.72
CA ARG A 609 2.77 -17.51 7.82
C ARG A 609 1.84 -17.74 6.65
N ARG A 610 2.34 -17.47 5.43
CA ARG A 610 1.62 -17.65 4.18
C ARG A 610 2.46 -18.45 3.19
N ILE A 611 1.83 -19.44 2.55
CA ILE A 611 2.50 -20.34 1.59
C ILE A 611 1.79 -20.25 0.25
N TYR A 612 2.53 -19.81 -0.76
CA TYR A 612 2.09 -19.76 -2.15
C TYR A 612 2.67 -20.97 -2.89
N GLU A 613 1.82 -21.85 -3.41
CA GLU A 613 2.19 -22.92 -4.33
C GLU A 613 1.92 -22.48 -5.76
N PHE A 614 2.96 -22.40 -6.58
CA PHE A 614 2.83 -22.02 -7.98
C PHE A 614 2.36 -23.22 -8.81
N LEU A 615 1.33 -23.02 -9.63
CA LEU A 615 0.71 -24.06 -10.46
C LEU A 615 1.17 -24.01 -11.93
N ASP A 616 1.90 -22.96 -12.30
CA ASP A 616 2.51 -22.75 -13.60
C ASP A 616 3.81 -21.93 -13.43
N ARG A 617 4.61 -21.84 -14.48
CA ARG A 617 5.82 -21.02 -14.51
C ARG A 617 5.46 -19.53 -14.36
N CYS A 618 6.10 -18.85 -13.40
CA CYS A 618 5.90 -17.42 -13.15
C CYS A 618 7.24 -16.69 -13.00
N ASP A 619 7.28 -15.41 -13.38
CA ASP A 619 8.39 -14.51 -13.02
C ASP A 619 7.99 -13.74 -11.77
N VAL A 620 8.77 -13.90 -10.71
CA VAL A 620 8.39 -13.51 -9.35
C VAL A 620 9.42 -12.54 -8.80
N VAL A 621 8.91 -11.45 -8.23
CA VAL A 621 9.68 -10.52 -7.41
C VAL A 621 9.13 -10.59 -6.00
N PHE A 622 10.02 -10.81 -5.04
CA PHE A 622 9.68 -10.82 -3.64
C PHE A 622 10.65 -9.93 -2.88
N TYR A 623 10.15 -9.21 -1.88
CA TYR A 623 10.98 -8.43 -0.97
C TYR A 623 10.38 -8.36 0.44
N THR A 624 11.26 -8.29 1.43
CA THR A 624 10.91 -7.90 2.80
C THR A 624 12.08 -7.28 3.53
N GLU A 625 11.77 -6.63 4.64
CA GLU A 625 12.68 -6.06 5.62
C GLU A 625 12.55 -6.75 6.99
N GLN A 626 13.45 -6.44 7.93
CA GLN A 626 13.51 -7.04 9.28
C GLN A 626 13.76 -8.56 9.28
N THR A 627 14.60 -9.03 8.35
CA THR A 627 15.08 -10.41 8.31
C THR A 627 16.25 -10.66 9.26
N ARG A 628 16.86 -9.57 9.74
CA ARG A 628 17.99 -9.59 10.67
C ARG A 628 17.51 -9.40 12.12
N PRO A 629 17.88 -10.27 13.07
CA PRO A 629 17.43 -10.18 14.47
C PRO A 629 17.70 -8.83 15.14
N GLU A 630 18.81 -8.17 14.81
CA GLU A 630 19.18 -6.86 15.35
C GLU A 630 18.28 -5.71 14.89
N PHE A 631 17.52 -5.90 13.79
CA PHE A 631 16.60 -4.90 13.22
C PHE A 631 15.13 -5.31 13.33
N ALA A 632 14.85 -6.44 13.98
CA ALA A 632 13.50 -6.89 14.30
C ALA A 632 12.76 -5.84 15.17
N ALA A 633 11.44 -6.01 15.29
CA ALA A 633 10.62 -5.09 16.05
C ALA A 633 11.12 -5.00 17.51
N TRP A 634 11.44 -3.79 17.96
CA TRP A 634 12.10 -3.54 19.24
C TRP A 634 11.10 -3.61 20.41
N GLY A 635 11.54 -4.17 21.54
CA GLY A 635 10.75 -4.15 22.79
C GLY A 635 10.84 -2.81 23.52
N ALA A 636 9.86 -2.51 24.37
CA ALA A 636 9.80 -1.26 25.12
C ALA A 636 9.45 -1.46 26.60
N GLY A 637 9.91 -0.56 27.47
CA GLY A 637 9.62 -0.61 28.90
C GLY A 637 10.12 -1.88 29.62
N GLY A 638 11.12 -2.58 29.07
CA GLY A 638 11.60 -3.87 29.57
C GLY A 638 11.01 -5.10 28.88
N GLY A 639 10.17 -4.91 27.85
CA GLY A 639 9.75 -5.98 26.95
C GLY A 639 10.85 -6.37 25.96
N GLN A 640 10.68 -7.54 25.35
CA GLN A 640 11.64 -8.16 24.45
C GLN A 640 11.28 -7.92 22.97
N PRO A 641 12.25 -7.99 22.04
CA PRO A 641 11.98 -7.85 20.62
C PRO A 641 11.10 -8.98 20.07
N GLY A 642 10.40 -8.70 18.97
CA GLY A 642 9.70 -9.72 18.18
C GLY A 642 10.66 -10.56 17.34
N ALA A 643 10.15 -11.67 16.80
CA ALA A 643 10.90 -12.50 15.86
C ALA A 643 11.09 -11.79 14.50
N PRO A 644 12.22 -11.99 13.81
CA PRO A 644 12.45 -11.45 12.47
C PRO A 644 11.58 -12.16 11.42
N ALA A 645 11.40 -11.51 10.27
CA ALA A 645 10.81 -12.15 9.10
C ALA A 645 11.74 -13.22 8.52
N ARG A 646 11.16 -14.26 7.91
CA ARG A 646 11.89 -15.34 7.26
C ARG A 646 11.17 -15.78 6.00
N LEU A 647 11.94 -15.95 4.93
CA LEU A 647 11.44 -16.47 3.68
C LEU A 647 12.27 -17.60 3.12
N VAL A 648 11.55 -18.55 2.54
CA VAL A 648 12.14 -19.74 1.93
C VAL A 648 11.39 -20.03 0.63
N LEU A 649 12.15 -20.19 -0.45
CA LEU A 649 11.65 -20.83 -1.66
C LEU A 649 11.95 -22.32 -1.58
N GLU A 650 10.91 -23.14 -1.52
CA GLU A 650 10.98 -24.59 -1.62
C GLU A 650 10.74 -24.98 -3.09
N ARG A 651 11.68 -25.71 -3.68
CA ARG A 651 11.57 -26.19 -5.07
C ARG A 651 10.86 -27.53 -5.12
N ALA A 652 10.22 -27.81 -6.25
CA ALA A 652 9.53 -29.09 -6.48
C ALA A 652 10.46 -30.32 -6.38
N ASP A 653 11.78 -30.15 -6.57
CA ASP A 653 12.79 -31.20 -6.40
C ASP A 653 13.18 -31.48 -4.94
N GLY A 654 12.59 -30.73 -3.99
CA GLY A 654 12.85 -30.84 -2.55
C GLY A 654 14.00 -29.96 -2.05
N SER A 655 14.70 -29.21 -2.92
CA SER A 655 15.67 -28.22 -2.49
C SER A 655 14.98 -26.97 -1.90
N SER A 656 15.68 -26.23 -1.03
CA SER A 656 15.16 -24.99 -0.47
C SER A 656 16.23 -23.92 -0.38
N VAL A 657 15.84 -22.66 -0.58
CA VAL A 657 16.73 -21.51 -0.57
C VAL A 657 16.10 -20.41 0.28
N ALA A 658 16.85 -19.92 1.27
CA ALA A 658 16.47 -18.72 2.01
C ALA A 658 16.60 -17.50 1.10
N ILE A 659 15.56 -16.67 1.06
CA ILE A 659 15.51 -15.46 0.24
C ILE A 659 15.12 -14.27 1.11
N THR A 660 15.37 -13.05 0.63
CA THR A 660 14.97 -11.82 1.33
C THR A 660 14.40 -10.82 0.33
N LYS A 661 15.23 -10.41 -0.63
CA LYS A 661 14.86 -9.57 -1.77
C LYS A 661 15.40 -10.22 -3.03
N ASN A 662 14.53 -10.84 -3.81
CA ASN A 662 14.93 -11.66 -4.95
C ASN A 662 13.93 -11.51 -6.09
N ARG A 663 14.46 -11.50 -7.31
CA ARG A 663 13.68 -11.80 -8.52
C ARG A 663 14.11 -13.17 -9.02
N LEU A 664 13.16 -14.04 -9.28
CA LEU A 664 13.42 -15.41 -9.67
C LEU A 664 12.28 -15.98 -10.51
N ILE A 665 12.63 -16.94 -11.35
CA ILE A 665 11.64 -17.79 -12.01
C ILE A 665 11.28 -18.95 -11.08
N VAL A 666 9.98 -19.15 -10.90
CA VAL A 666 9.40 -20.34 -10.26
C VAL A 666 8.79 -21.25 -11.31
N GLU A 667 8.80 -22.54 -11.04
CA GLU A 667 8.13 -23.56 -11.86
C GLU A 667 6.92 -24.13 -11.11
N ALA A 668 6.07 -24.85 -11.84
CA ALA A 668 4.93 -25.54 -11.23
C ALA A 668 5.38 -26.50 -10.13
N GLY A 669 4.76 -26.40 -8.95
CA GLY A 669 5.08 -27.19 -7.76
C GLY A 669 6.06 -26.51 -6.79
N ASP A 670 6.72 -25.42 -7.20
CA ASP A 670 7.52 -24.61 -6.28
C ASP A 670 6.61 -23.90 -5.26
N ARG A 671 7.15 -23.66 -4.06
CA ARG A 671 6.43 -23.00 -2.97
C ARG A 671 7.23 -21.87 -2.37
N LEU A 672 6.62 -20.70 -2.26
CA LEU A 672 7.15 -19.59 -1.49
C LEU A 672 6.53 -19.60 -0.10
N VAL A 673 7.35 -19.85 0.92
CA VAL A 673 6.98 -19.79 2.33
C VAL A 673 7.40 -18.44 2.88
N THR A 674 6.43 -17.61 3.21
CA THR A 674 6.63 -16.28 3.79
C THR A 674 6.18 -16.29 5.25
N VAL A 675 7.09 -15.96 6.16
CA VAL A 675 6.79 -15.74 7.58
C VAL A 675 7.16 -14.31 7.92
N THR A 676 6.18 -13.49 8.25
CA THR A 676 6.44 -12.10 8.68
C THR A 676 6.85 -12.03 10.14
N GLY A 677 7.48 -10.93 10.52
CA GLY A 677 7.94 -10.74 11.90
C GLY A 677 6.81 -10.43 12.87
N GLY A 678 7.06 -10.68 14.15
CA GLY A 678 6.18 -10.23 15.23
C GLY A 678 6.54 -8.83 15.72
N GLY A 679 5.63 -8.22 16.48
CA GLY A 679 5.85 -6.93 17.12
C GLY A 679 6.67 -7.08 18.40
N GLY A 680 7.25 -5.99 18.90
CA GLY A 680 7.95 -5.96 20.18
C GLY A 680 6.99 -6.04 21.38
N GLY A 681 7.46 -6.63 22.48
CA GLY A 681 6.75 -6.68 23.75
C GLY A 681 6.86 -5.38 24.55
N TRP A 682 5.87 -5.11 25.39
CA TRP A 682 5.86 -4.01 26.34
C TRP A 682 5.94 -4.49 27.78
N GLY A 683 6.84 -3.87 28.57
CA GLY A 683 6.98 -4.16 29.99
C GLY A 683 7.71 -5.47 30.28
N PRO A 684 8.21 -5.70 31.51
CA PRO A 684 8.90 -6.93 31.84
C PRO A 684 8.01 -8.17 31.65
N PRO A 685 8.47 -9.24 30.97
CA PRO A 685 7.70 -10.47 30.76
C PRO A 685 7.18 -11.10 32.06
N ALA A 686 7.96 -11.03 33.15
CA ALA A 686 7.55 -11.51 34.47
C ALA A 686 6.29 -10.82 35.02
N GLY A 687 5.92 -9.65 34.48
CA GLY A 687 4.72 -8.92 34.83
C GLY A 687 3.47 -9.32 34.03
N ARG A 688 3.55 -10.29 33.11
CA ARG A 688 2.40 -10.75 32.32
C ARG A 688 1.42 -11.53 33.19
N ASP A 689 0.15 -11.19 33.11
CA ASP A 689 -0.91 -11.86 33.85
C ASP A 689 -1.00 -13.37 33.52
N LEU A 690 -1.30 -14.20 34.53
CA LEU A 690 -1.35 -15.65 34.37
C LEU A 690 -2.51 -16.10 33.47
N GLU A 691 -3.68 -15.45 33.56
CA GLU A 691 -4.82 -15.76 32.69
C GLU A 691 -4.49 -15.41 31.23
N ALA A 692 -3.74 -14.33 31.01
CA ALA A 692 -3.25 -13.96 29.68
C ALA A 692 -2.26 -15.00 29.12
N ILE A 693 -1.36 -15.56 29.94
CA ILE A 693 -0.46 -16.66 29.54
C ILE A 693 -1.27 -17.92 29.20
N ALA A 694 -2.20 -18.32 30.07
CA ALA A 694 -3.07 -19.48 29.85
C ALA A 694 -3.91 -19.33 28.58
N ARG A 695 -4.42 -18.12 28.29
CA ARG A 695 -5.12 -17.80 27.05
C ARG A 695 -4.22 -17.95 25.83
N ASP A 696 -3.02 -17.37 25.86
CA ASP A 696 -2.07 -17.48 24.75
C ASP A 696 -1.68 -18.94 24.45
N LEU A 697 -1.49 -19.77 25.48
CA LEU A 697 -1.22 -21.20 25.35
C LEU A 697 -2.41 -21.95 24.73
N ARG A 698 -3.64 -21.68 25.23
CA ARG A 698 -4.87 -22.32 24.74
C ARG A 698 -5.18 -21.94 23.30
N GLU A 699 -4.89 -20.71 22.90
CA GLU A 699 -5.08 -20.21 21.54
C GLU A 699 -3.92 -20.57 20.60
N GLY A 700 -2.87 -21.25 21.09
CA GLY A 700 -1.70 -21.62 20.30
C GLY A 700 -0.85 -20.43 19.84
N LYS A 701 -1.02 -19.26 20.47
CA LYS A 701 -0.24 -18.04 20.19
C LYS A 701 1.19 -18.15 20.70
N VAL A 702 1.35 -18.85 21.82
CA VAL A 702 2.65 -19.13 22.44
C VAL A 702 2.72 -20.63 22.72
N SER A 703 3.83 -21.27 22.40
CA SER A 703 4.08 -22.66 22.70
C SER A 703 4.44 -22.86 24.19
N PRO A 704 4.22 -24.06 24.77
CA PRO A 704 4.63 -24.32 26.15
C PRO A 704 6.13 -24.12 26.40
N ALA A 705 6.97 -24.36 25.39
CA ALA A 705 8.41 -24.14 25.48
C ALA A 705 8.75 -22.65 25.52
N ALA A 706 8.17 -21.86 24.63
CA ALA A 706 8.35 -20.41 24.61
C ALA A 706 7.78 -19.74 25.87
N ALA A 707 6.61 -20.17 26.35
CA ALA A 707 6.02 -19.64 27.57
C ALA A 707 6.93 -19.85 28.79
N ARG A 708 7.51 -21.06 28.95
CA ARG A 708 8.47 -21.34 30.03
C ARG A 708 9.74 -20.50 29.91
N ALA A 709 10.26 -20.31 28.70
CA ALA A 709 11.46 -19.53 28.45
C ALA A 709 11.23 -18.02 28.70
N ALA A 710 10.08 -17.50 28.28
CA ALA A 710 9.76 -16.07 28.31
C ALA A 710 9.21 -15.60 29.66
N TYR A 711 8.32 -16.37 30.28
CA TYR A 711 7.57 -15.96 31.48
C TYR A 711 7.99 -16.72 32.75
N GLY A 712 8.83 -17.74 32.61
CA GLY A 712 9.34 -18.56 33.70
C GLY A 712 8.56 -19.88 33.88
N PRO A 713 9.23 -20.94 34.38
CA PRO A 713 8.67 -22.30 34.39
C PRO A 713 7.46 -22.47 35.30
N GLY A 714 7.40 -21.75 36.43
CA GLY A 714 6.27 -21.81 37.36
C GLY A 714 4.99 -21.18 36.78
N ARG A 715 5.12 -20.01 36.15
CA ARG A 715 3.99 -19.26 35.58
C ARG A 715 3.38 -19.89 34.33
N ALA A 716 4.16 -20.70 33.62
CA ALA A 716 3.69 -21.41 32.42
C ALA A 716 3.09 -22.80 32.74
N ALA A 717 3.29 -23.29 33.97
CA ALA A 717 2.75 -24.56 34.44
C ALA A 717 1.46 -24.39 35.26
N GLU A 718 1.37 -23.30 36.02
CA GLU A 718 0.14 -22.74 36.60
C GLU A 718 -0.82 -22.28 35.51
#